data_AF-A0A5N6BVP7-F1
#
_entry.id   AF-A0A5N6BVP7-F1
#
_cell.length_a   1.000
_cell.length_b   1.000
_cell.length_c   1.000
_cell.angle_alpha   90.00
_cell.angle_beta   90.00
_cell.angle_gamma   90.00
#
_symmetry.space_group_name_H-M   'P 1'
#
loop_
_entity.id
_entity.type
_entity.pdbx_description
1 polymer ?
#
loop_
_entity_poly.entity_id
_entity_poly.type
_entity_poly.pdbx_seq_one_letter_code
_entity_poly.pdbx_strand_id
1 'polypeptide(L)'
;MDASKPAKAVKDVVENAAEKVADLLTPDVPGSPGSAPATVEEPATPRDPLPPKKEQGAPATVTPTGAETGAPATSKGQQGAHLTTAQGARLRDTDHSLKAGERGPTLLQDHHLREKITHFDHERIPERVVHARGAGAHGVFEAYGTASAVTRAGFLKKGRKTDVFVRFSTVLGSRGSADTVRDTRGFATKFYTDEGTFDLVANNIPVFFIQDGIKFPDVIHAGKPHPDREIPQAQSAHDTFWDFASLHTEAQHHTMWNMSDRGIPRSFRMMEGFGVHTFRLVDEAGETVLVKFHWKPKLGVHSLTWEEAQMLGGMDPDFHRRDLYDAIEAGAYPEWELGIQVLPDTPDQTFEGIDLLDPTKIVPEELAPVQPIGRMTLNRTPTNFFAEVEQVAFHVGHLPPGIDVTNDPLLQTRLFSYLDTQITRLGGPNFAQIPINRPHCPVNDMLRDGFHQHAVHAGVAPYRPNSLDGGNPFVAGDAENAFVDTPVEVARARKVRANPVSFDDHFSQARLFWLSMSPVEKEHIIRAYTFELGKCYEQAIKERQLQCLANIDPVLCREVATGLGLPAPEPALPLADPAPSPALSQVGKEWPADGRMVGIVVDDGADLDGVRDLRRAVFAAGMVPLLIAPHGGMLGDSPVQRTFATARSIEFDALLVAAAPAPAPDALPARDAKAGAGGSVAVDPRVTLMIEECWRHAKAIGAWGEGAKLLAQAGVSGTPGVVSGDSATEVFTAVQRLMAAHRVWERFPASVA
;
A
#
# COMPACT_ATOMS: atom_id res chain seq x y z
N MET A 1 46.06 -41.25 3.84
CA MET A 1 45.05 -40.22 4.20
C MET A 1 45.72 -38.89 4.02
N ASP A 2 45.20 -38.09 3.10
CA ASP A 2 45.81 -36.84 2.64
C ASP A 2 45.57 -35.72 3.68
N ALA A 3 46.64 -35.19 4.24
CA ALA A 3 46.62 -34.19 5.32
C ALA A 3 46.19 -32.78 4.84
N SER A 4 45.94 -32.59 3.54
CA SER A 4 45.54 -31.31 2.95
C SER A 4 44.02 -31.01 3.03
N LYS A 5 43.18 -32.00 3.32
CA LYS A 5 41.71 -31.85 3.33
C LYS A 5 41.13 -31.01 4.48
N PRO A 6 41.63 -31.08 5.73
CA PRO A 6 41.09 -30.27 6.83
C PRO A 6 41.40 -28.78 6.69
N ALA A 7 42.60 -28.44 6.21
CA ALA A 7 43.03 -27.05 6.03
C ALA A 7 42.21 -26.34 4.93
N LYS A 8 41.87 -27.06 3.86
CA LYS A 8 41.00 -26.52 2.80
C LYS A 8 39.56 -26.30 3.31
N ALA A 9 38.99 -27.26 4.05
CA ALA A 9 37.65 -27.12 4.62
C ALA A 9 37.54 -25.96 5.63
N VAL A 10 38.57 -25.76 6.47
CA VAL A 10 38.61 -24.62 7.41
C VAL A 10 38.78 -23.30 6.67
N LYS A 11 39.62 -23.26 5.64
CA LYS A 11 39.79 -22.06 4.79
C LYS A 11 38.49 -21.71 4.06
N ASP A 12 37.82 -22.68 3.46
CA ASP A 12 36.54 -22.50 2.76
C ASP A 12 35.43 -22.04 3.72
N VAL A 13 35.43 -22.48 4.98
CA VAL A 13 34.49 -22.01 6.01
C VAL A 13 34.81 -20.58 6.46
N VAL A 14 36.08 -20.22 6.59
CA VAL A 14 36.51 -18.86 6.95
C VAL A 14 36.26 -17.88 5.80
N GLU A 15 36.51 -18.28 4.55
CA GLU A 15 36.21 -17.48 3.36
C GLU A 15 34.70 -17.31 3.18
N ASN A 16 33.88 -18.37 3.34
CA ASN A 16 32.41 -18.23 3.33
C ASN A 16 31.87 -17.39 4.48
N ALA A 17 32.50 -17.45 5.67
CA ALA A 17 32.12 -16.59 6.79
C ALA A 17 32.52 -15.14 6.53
N ALA A 18 33.68 -14.90 5.91
CA ALA A 18 34.14 -13.57 5.52
C ALA A 18 33.31 -12.98 4.38
N GLU A 19 32.91 -13.77 3.38
CA GLU A 19 31.98 -13.37 2.31
C GLU A 19 30.59 -13.09 2.89
N LYS A 20 30.06 -13.93 3.78
CA LYS A 20 28.79 -13.64 4.48
C LYS A 20 28.86 -12.38 5.33
N VAL A 21 29.99 -12.12 5.98
CA VAL A 21 30.20 -10.88 6.75
C VAL A 21 30.37 -9.69 5.82
N ALA A 22 31.02 -9.83 4.66
CA ALA A 22 31.16 -8.78 3.66
C ALA A 22 29.82 -8.44 2.97
N ASP A 23 29.03 -9.45 2.59
CA ASP A 23 27.66 -9.30 2.07
C ASP A 23 26.72 -8.65 3.10
N LEU A 24 26.91 -8.96 4.40
CA LEU A 24 26.20 -8.29 5.49
C LEU A 24 26.69 -6.85 5.73
N LEU A 25 27.90 -6.48 5.29
CA LEU A 25 28.49 -5.16 5.50
C LEU A 25 28.21 -4.18 4.36
N THR A 26 27.82 -4.66 3.17
CA THR A 26 27.37 -3.84 2.04
C THR A 26 26.27 -4.55 1.24
N PRO A 27 25.00 -4.48 1.69
CA PRO A 27 23.88 -5.00 0.91
C PRO A 27 23.82 -4.34 -0.46
N ASP A 28 23.49 -5.12 -1.49
CA ASP A 28 23.11 -4.56 -2.78
C ASP A 28 21.85 -3.71 -2.64
N VAL A 29 21.77 -2.63 -3.42
CA VAL A 29 20.58 -1.80 -3.47
C VAL A 29 19.44 -2.62 -4.10
N PRO A 30 18.23 -2.63 -3.51
CA PRO A 30 17.09 -3.37 -4.04
C PRO A 30 16.74 -3.08 -5.49
N GLY A 31 15.98 -3.98 -6.10
CA GLY A 31 15.42 -3.82 -7.44
C GLY A 31 16.11 -4.67 -8.52
N SER A 32 16.97 -5.62 -8.15
CA SER A 32 17.56 -6.55 -9.11
C SER A 32 16.48 -7.43 -9.77
N PRO A 33 16.51 -7.63 -11.10
CA PRO A 33 15.41 -8.28 -11.82
C PRO A 33 15.38 -9.81 -11.70
N GLY A 34 16.46 -10.44 -11.25
CA GLY A 34 16.58 -11.90 -11.17
C GLY A 34 17.49 -12.37 -10.05
N SER A 35 17.48 -13.67 -9.78
CA SER A 35 18.28 -14.32 -8.73
C SER A 35 19.76 -14.53 -9.09
N ALA A 36 20.13 -14.25 -10.34
CA ALA A 36 21.50 -14.30 -10.83
C ALA A 36 21.73 -13.19 -11.88
N PRO A 37 22.96 -12.66 -12.00
CA PRO A 37 23.28 -11.65 -13.01
C PRO A 37 23.13 -12.21 -14.43
N ALA A 38 22.75 -11.34 -15.36
CA ALA A 38 22.73 -11.68 -16.78
C ALA A 38 24.16 -11.78 -17.34
N THR A 39 24.37 -12.70 -18.28
CA THR A 39 25.64 -12.80 -19.04
C THR A 39 25.62 -11.84 -20.22
N VAL A 40 26.80 -11.40 -20.65
CA VAL A 40 26.94 -10.61 -21.89
C VAL A 40 26.66 -11.49 -23.10
N GLU A 41 27.20 -12.71 -23.10
CA GLU A 41 26.94 -13.71 -24.13
C GLU A 41 25.52 -14.27 -24.00
N GLU A 42 24.89 -14.52 -25.15
CA GLU A 42 23.60 -15.20 -25.21
C GLU A 42 23.71 -16.62 -24.62
N PRO A 43 22.86 -17.00 -23.66
CA PRO A 43 22.84 -18.35 -23.12
C PRO A 43 22.39 -19.39 -24.17
N ALA A 44 23.34 -20.10 -24.78
CA ALA A 44 23.05 -21.11 -25.82
C ALA A 44 22.91 -22.56 -25.32
N THR A 45 23.20 -22.81 -24.04
CA THR A 45 23.13 -24.16 -23.44
C THR A 45 21.85 -24.30 -22.60
N PRO A 46 20.99 -25.29 -22.88
CA PRO A 46 19.81 -25.56 -22.06
C PRO A 46 20.20 -25.85 -20.61
N ARG A 47 19.50 -25.20 -19.68
CA ARG A 47 19.61 -25.42 -18.24
C ARG A 47 18.23 -25.22 -17.61
N ASP A 48 18.03 -25.81 -16.45
CA ASP A 48 16.78 -25.64 -15.71
C ASP A 48 16.54 -24.17 -15.32
N PRO A 49 15.27 -23.76 -15.12
CA PRO A 49 14.92 -22.41 -14.71
C PRO A 49 15.70 -21.97 -13.47
N LEU A 50 16.07 -20.68 -13.43
CA LEU A 50 16.67 -20.10 -12.24
C LEU A 50 15.68 -20.19 -11.05
N PRO A 51 16.18 -20.39 -9.82
CA PRO A 51 15.32 -20.30 -8.65
C PRO A 51 14.75 -18.89 -8.50
N PRO A 52 13.60 -18.71 -7.83
CA PRO A 52 13.12 -17.39 -7.41
C PRO A 52 14.17 -16.63 -6.59
N LYS A 53 14.06 -15.30 -6.52
CA LYS A 53 14.86 -14.48 -5.60
C LYS A 53 14.54 -14.87 -4.15
N LYS A 54 15.47 -14.60 -3.23
CA LYS A 54 15.39 -15.05 -1.83
C LYS A 54 14.16 -14.53 -1.09
N GLU A 55 13.76 -13.30 -1.40
CA GLU A 55 12.63 -12.59 -0.83
C GLU A 55 11.29 -12.91 -1.52
N GLN A 56 11.30 -13.62 -2.65
CA GLN A 56 10.07 -14.01 -3.31
C GLN A 56 9.41 -15.16 -2.56
N GLY A 57 8.14 -14.99 -2.24
CA GLY A 57 7.24 -16.01 -1.72
C GLY A 57 6.25 -16.44 -2.79
N ALA A 58 5.80 -17.69 -2.70
CA ALA A 58 4.68 -18.21 -3.49
C ALA A 58 3.58 -18.67 -2.54
N PRO A 59 2.32 -18.82 -3.00
CA PRO A 59 1.24 -19.31 -2.15
C PRO A 59 1.56 -20.72 -1.63
N ALA A 60 1.02 -21.11 -0.47
CA ALA A 60 1.21 -22.45 0.07
C ALA A 60 0.76 -23.54 -0.92
N THR A 61 1.45 -24.68 -0.92
CA THR A 61 1.14 -25.83 -1.80
C THR A 61 -0.02 -26.65 -1.22
N VAL A 62 -1.22 -26.06 -1.25
CA VAL A 62 -2.47 -26.70 -0.82
C VAL A 62 -3.34 -27.08 -2.03
N THR A 63 -4.07 -28.20 -1.95
CA THR A 63 -5.09 -28.58 -2.94
C THR A 63 -6.28 -27.60 -2.91
N PRO A 64 -7.15 -27.59 -3.93
CA PRO A 64 -8.41 -26.84 -3.86
C PRO A 64 -9.29 -27.15 -2.65
N THR A 65 -9.12 -28.33 -2.05
CA THR A 65 -9.83 -28.79 -0.85
C THR A 65 -9.04 -28.54 0.45
N GLY A 66 -7.95 -27.79 0.40
CA GLY A 66 -7.17 -27.37 1.57
C GLY A 66 -6.20 -28.40 2.13
N ALA A 67 -5.93 -29.51 1.41
CA ALA A 67 -4.94 -30.50 1.84
C ALA A 67 -3.52 -30.06 1.45
N GLU A 68 -2.57 -30.15 2.38
CA GLU A 68 -1.16 -29.92 2.08
C GLU A 68 -0.63 -31.00 1.13
N THR A 69 0.08 -30.61 0.06
CA THR A 69 0.63 -31.56 -0.91
C THR A 69 2.04 -32.02 -0.56
N GLY A 70 2.74 -31.32 0.35
CA GLY A 70 4.16 -31.51 0.64
C GLY A 70 5.11 -31.15 -0.51
N ALA A 71 4.58 -30.65 -1.64
CA ALA A 71 5.40 -30.21 -2.76
C ALA A 71 6.15 -28.92 -2.42
N PRO A 72 7.39 -28.73 -2.89
CA PRO A 72 8.10 -27.48 -2.71
C PRO A 72 7.38 -26.36 -3.46
N ALA A 73 7.50 -25.12 -2.96
CA ALA A 73 6.85 -23.95 -3.55
C ALA A 73 7.19 -23.77 -5.05
N THR A 74 8.40 -24.14 -5.46
CA THR A 74 8.89 -24.09 -6.85
C THR A 74 8.19 -25.09 -7.79
N SER A 75 7.48 -26.10 -7.28
CA SER A 75 6.72 -27.06 -8.11
C SER A 75 5.52 -26.44 -8.83
N LYS A 76 5.15 -25.19 -8.50
CA LYS A 76 4.11 -24.43 -9.22
C LYS A 76 4.64 -23.71 -10.47
N GLY A 77 5.97 -23.68 -10.67
CA GLY A 77 6.63 -23.03 -11.80
C GLY A 77 7.02 -23.99 -12.93
N GLN A 78 7.79 -23.48 -13.89
CA GLN A 78 8.37 -24.28 -14.98
C GLN A 78 9.36 -25.32 -14.44
N GLN A 79 9.36 -26.54 -15.01
CA GLN A 79 10.08 -27.71 -14.46
C GLN A 79 11.27 -28.20 -15.30
N GLY A 80 11.62 -27.56 -16.41
CA GLY A 80 12.71 -28.07 -17.26
C GLY A 80 13.30 -27.06 -18.24
N ALA A 81 14.42 -27.46 -18.84
CA ALA A 81 15.30 -26.62 -19.66
C ALA A 81 14.81 -26.30 -21.09
N HIS A 82 13.66 -26.84 -21.52
CA HIS A 82 13.20 -26.74 -22.92
C HIS A 82 11.86 -26.03 -23.00
N LEU A 83 11.73 -25.13 -23.99
CA LEU A 83 10.47 -24.51 -24.34
C LEU A 83 9.49 -25.56 -24.88
N THR A 84 8.24 -25.49 -24.42
CA THR A 84 7.16 -26.38 -24.87
C THR A 84 5.91 -25.58 -25.26
N THR A 85 5.01 -26.24 -25.98
CA THR A 85 3.58 -25.85 -26.03
C THR A 85 2.95 -25.98 -24.63
N ALA A 86 1.75 -25.42 -24.44
CA ALA A 86 1.00 -25.58 -23.19
C ALA A 86 0.63 -27.05 -22.91
N GLN A 87 0.67 -27.91 -23.94
CA GLN A 87 0.44 -29.35 -23.84
C GLN A 87 1.73 -30.17 -23.66
N GLY A 88 2.87 -29.51 -23.44
CA GLY A 88 4.14 -30.17 -23.13
C GLY A 88 4.95 -30.67 -24.33
N ALA A 89 4.56 -30.34 -25.56
CA ALA A 89 5.34 -30.70 -26.75
C ALA A 89 6.53 -29.75 -26.92
N ARG A 90 7.75 -30.29 -27.04
CA ARG A 90 8.97 -29.48 -27.23
C ARG A 90 8.95 -28.76 -28.58
N LEU A 91 9.37 -27.50 -28.57
CA LEU A 91 9.41 -26.66 -29.76
C LEU A 91 10.83 -26.59 -30.35
N ARG A 92 10.91 -26.61 -31.68
CA ARG A 92 12.17 -26.47 -32.41
C ARG A 92 12.51 -25.01 -32.74
N ASP A 93 11.48 -24.20 -32.99
CA ASP A 93 11.57 -22.81 -33.42
C ASP A 93 10.33 -22.06 -32.90
N THR A 94 10.52 -20.85 -32.40
CA THR A 94 9.43 -19.94 -31.99
C THR A 94 9.57 -18.53 -32.60
N ASP A 95 10.59 -18.29 -33.40
CA ASP A 95 10.85 -16.99 -34.02
C ASP A 95 10.14 -16.88 -35.37
N HIS A 96 9.82 -18.03 -35.97
CA HIS A 96 9.15 -18.10 -37.27
C HIS A 96 7.83 -18.86 -37.21
N SER A 97 6.83 -18.32 -37.90
CA SER A 97 5.62 -19.07 -38.23
C SER A 97 5.87 -20.07 -39.35
N LEU A 98 5.12 -21.17 -39.34
CA LEU A 98 5.08 -22.14 -40.44
C LEU A 98 4.44 -21.50 -41.68
N LYS A 99 5.16 -21.53 -42.81
CA LYS A 99 4.77 -20.90 -44.08
C LYS A 99 4.88 -21.87 -45.26
N ALA A 100 4.12 -21.61 -46.33
CA ALA A 100 4.30 -22.28 -47.63
C ALA A 100 5.51 -21.72 -48.39
N GLY A 101 6.72 -22.06 -47.93
CA GLY A 101 7.98 -21.48 -48.41
C GLY A 101 8.39 -20.23 -47.62
N GLU A 102 9.67 -19.87 -47.66
CA GLU A 102 10.24 -18.81 -46.81
C GLU A 102 9.53 -17.45 -46.95
N ARG A 103 9.02 -17.16 -48.15
CA ARG A 103 8.27 -15.94 -48.50
C ARG A 103 6.77 -16.18 -48.73
N GLY A 104 6.28 -17.38 -48.44
CA GLY A 104 4.88 -17.75 -48.62
C GLY A 104 3.99 -17.32 -47.45
N PRO A 105 2.67 -17.53 -47.57
CA PRO A 105 1.72 -17.23 -46.50
C PRO A 105 1.91 -18.16 -45.29
N THR A 106 1.58 -17.63 -44.11
CA THR A 106 1.45 -18.42 -42.87
C THR A 106 0.34 -19.44 -42.98
N LEU A 107 0.57 -20.65 -42.47
CA LEU A 107 -0.37 -21.76 -42.56
C LEU A 107 -1.20 -21.91 -41.28
N LEU A 108 -2.52 -22.07 -41.43
CA LEU A 108 -3.42 -22.27 -40.29
C LEU A 108 -3.10 -23.55 -39.49
N GLN A 109 -2.44 -24.53 -40.11
CA GLN A 109 -2.01 -25.75 -39.42
C GLN A 109 -0.91 -25.51 -38.38
N ASP A 110 -0.30 -24.32 -38.34
CA ASP A 110 0.66 -23.93 -37.31
C ASP A 110 -0.01 -23.92 -35.93
N HIS A 111 0.23 -24.99 -35.16
CA HIS A 111 -0.33 -25.14 -33.83
C HIS A 111 0.32 -24.19 -32.82
N HIS A 112 1.65 -24.03 -32.90
CA HIS A 112 2.40 -23.18 -31.95
C HIS A 112 1.99 -21.72 -32.09
N LEU A 113 1.91 -21.21 -33.33
CA LEU A 113 1.45 -19.85 -33.59
C LEU A 113 0.06 -19.61 -32.98
N ARG A 114 -0.90 -20.50 -33.29
CA ARG A 114 -2.28 -20.33 -32.81
C ARG A 114 -2.34 -20.39 -31.29
N GLU A 115 -1.67 -21.34 -30.65
CA GLU A 115 -1.72 -21.48 -29.19
C GLU A 115 -1.07 -20.28 -28.48
N LYS A 116 0.12 -19.85 -28.91
CA LYS A 116 0.85 -18.71 -28.34
C LYS A 116 0.04 -17.40 -28.46
N ILE A 117 -0.49 -17.12 -29.65
CA ILE A 117 -1.30 -15.91 -29.88
C ILE A 117 -2.63 -15.99 -29.14
N THR A 118 -3.30 -17.15 -29.14
CA THR A 118 -4.56 -17.31 -28.39
C THR A 118 -4.36 -17.04 -26.90
N HIS A 119 -3.28 -17.55 -26.28
CA HIS A 119 -3.02 -17.26 -24.88
C HIS A 119 -2.74 -15.76 -24.65
N PHE A 120 -1.90 -15.14 -25.48
CA PHE A 120 -1.58 -13.72 -25.41
C PHE A 120 -2.84 -12.83 -25.50
N ASP A 121 -3.72 -13.12 -26.46
CA ASP A 121 -4.96 -12.37 -26.69
C ASP A 121 -5.94 -12.45 -25.50
N HIS A 122 -5.79 -13.44 -24.62
CA HIS A 122 -6.66 -13.69 -23.46
C HIS A 122 -5.93 -13.52 -22.11
N GLU A 123 -4.79 -12.84 -22.08
CA GLU A 123 -4.05 -12.59 -20.83
C GLU A 123 -4.77 -11.61 -19.88
N ARG A 124 -5.62 -10.73 -20.40
CA ARG A 124 -6.28 -9.69 -19.59
C ARG A 124 -7.60 -10.20 -19.03
N ILE A 125 -7.77 -10.02 -17.73
CA ILE A 125 -9.06 -10.15 -17.03
C ILE A 125 -9.59 -8.76 -16.68
N PRO A 126 -10.89 -8.61 -16.37
CA PRO A 126 -11.40 -7.35 -15.83
C PRO A 126 -10.60 -6.91 -14.61
N GLU A 127 -10.26 -5.62 -14.53
CA GLU A 127 -9.72 -5.07 -13.29
C GLU A 127 -10.80 -5.03 -12.20
N ARG A 128 -10.39 -4.78 -10.96
CA ARG A 128 -11.37 -4.52 -9.88
C ARG A 128 -12.14 -3.23 -10.18
N VAL A 129 -13.45 -3.22 -9.95
CA VAL A 129 -14.32 -2.05 -10.19
C VAL A 129 -13.79 -0.80 -9.47
N VAL A 130 -13.34 -0.99 -8.24
CA VAL A 130 -12.62 -0.02 -7.40
C VAL A 130 -11.35 -0.67 -6.90
N HIS A 131 -10.38 0.13 -6.46
CA HIS A 131 -9.10 -0.37 -5.97
C HIS A 131 -8.31 -1.20 -7.01
N ALA A 132 -8.45 -0.86 -8.29
CA ALA A 132 -7.78 -1.55 -9.41
C ALA A 132 -6.25 -1.43 -9.30
N ARG A 133 -5.75 -0.23 -9.03
CA ARG A 133 -4.32 0.02 -8.81
C ARG A 133 -3.90 -0.40 -7.41
N GLY A 134 -2.97 -1.34 -7.31
CA GLY A 134 -2.46 -1.82 -6.03
C GLY A 134 -1.21 -2.68 -6.11
N ALA A 135 -0.69 -3.08 -4.95
CA ALA A 135 0.45 -3.96 -4.76
C ALA A 135 0.20 -4.86 -3.54
N GLY A 136 0.82 -6.03 -3.50
CA GLY A 136 0.60 -6.97 -2.39
C GLY A 136 1.83 -7.77 -2.03
N ALA A 137 1.87 -8.26 -0.80
CA ALA A 137 2.99 -9.00 -0.24
C ALA A 137 2.50 -10.06 0.76
N HIS A 138 3.31 -11.10 0.92
CA HIS A 138 3.08 -12.14 1.92
C HIS A 138 3.73 -11.77 3.24
N GLY A 139 3.18 -12.30 4.32
CA GLY A 139 3.72 -12.10 5.66
C GLY A 139 3.22 -13.12 6.66
N VAL A 140 3.44 -12.79 7.93
CA VAL A 140 2.97 -13.57 9.08
C VAL A 140 2.34 -12.62 10.09
N PHE A 141 1.19 -13.00 10.61
CA PHE A 141 0.59 -12.41 11.79
C PHE A 141 0.88 -13.27 13.02
N GLU A 142 1.29 -12.64 14.11
CA GLU A 142 1.55 -13.27 15.40
C GLU A 142 0.65 -12.66 16.48
N ALA A 143 -0.23 -13.49 17.05
CA ALA A 143 -1.20 -13.06 18.04
C ALA A 143 -0.59 -12.94 19.45
N TYR A 144 -0.95 -11.88 20.17
CA TYR A 144 -0.52 -11.67 21.55
C TYR A 144 -1.35 -12.45 22.57
N GLY A 145 -2.57 -12.85 22.20
CA GLY A 145 -3.52 -13.51 23.10
C GLY A 145 -4.34 -12.57 24.00
N THR A 146 -4.14 -11.26 23.87
CA THR A 146 -4.82 -10.22 24.66
C THR A 146 -6.30 -10.05 24.30
N ALA A 147 -6.74 -10.56 23.14
CA ALA A 147 -8.15 -10.56 22.73
C ALA A 147 -8.98 -11.75 23.31
N SER A 148 -8.35 -12.71 23.98
CA SER A 148 -9.00 -13.97 24.40
C SER A 148 -10.21 -13.79 25.32
N ALA A 149 -10.32 -12.66 26.02
CA ALA A 149 -11.47 -12.34 26.86
C ALA A 149 -12.72 -11.89 26.08
N VAL A 150 -12.58 -11.55 24.79
CA VAL A 150 -13.66 -10.97 23.99
C VAL A 150 -13.93 -11.73 22.69
N THR A 151 -13.09 -12.70 22.32
CA THR A 151 -13.29 -13.52 21.13
C THR A 151 -12.76 -14.94 21.28
N ARG A 152 -13.50 -15.90 20.72
CA ARG A 152 -13.08 -17.31 20.56
C ARG A 152 -12.29 -17.60 19.27
N ALA A 153 -12.00 -16.58 18.46
CA ALA A 153 -11.32 -16.78 17.18
C ALA A 153 -9.93 -17.42 17.34
N GLY A 154 -9.72 -18.60 16.72
CA GLY A 154 -8.53 -19.42 16.93
C GLY A 154 -7.21 -18.71 16.58
N PHE A 155 -7.21 -17.89 15.52
CA PHE A 155 -6.02 -17.17 15.07
C PHE A 155 -5.53 -16.09 16.04
N LEU A 156 -6.33 -15.69 17.03
CA LEU A 156 -6.00 -14.70 18.06
C LEU A 156 -5.51 -15.31 19.37
N LYS A 157 -5.38 -16.64 19.45
CA LYS A 157 -4.81 -17.33 20.61
C LYS A 157 -3.31 -16.99 20.77
N LYS A 158 -2.85 -16.90 22.03
CA LYS A 158 -1.48 -16.45 22.37
C LYS A 158 -0.41 -17.23 21.61
N GLY A 159 0.49 -16.52 20.93
CA GLY A 159 1.62 -17.09 20.20
C GLY A 159 1.23 -17.81 18.89
N ARG A 160 -0.06 -17.78 18.50
CA ARG A 160 -0.49 -18.33 17.22
C ARG A 160 0.13 -17.50 16.09
N LYS A 161 0.73 -18.20 15.13
CA LYS A 161 1.23 -17.64 13.89
C LYS A 161 0.30 -18.03 12.76
N THR A 162 -0.04 -17.05 11.94
CA THR A 162 -0.99 -17.18 10.84
C THR A 162 -0.37 -16.55 9.62
N ASP A 163 -0.26 -17.31 8.52
CA ASP A 163 0.17 -16.73 7.26
C ASP A 163 -0.84 -15.69 6.80
N VAL A 164 -0.33 -14.60 6.21
CA VAL A 164 -1.17 -13.55 5.66
C VAL A 164 -0.74 -13.16 4.26
N PHE A 165 -1.71 -12.70 3.47
CA PHE A 165 -1.46 -11.94 2.25
C PHE A 165 -2.15 -10.59 2.35
N VAL A 166 -1.39 -9.52 2.11
CA VAL A 166 -1.90 -8.15 2.16
C VAL A 166 -1.87 -7.53 0.77
N ARG A 167 -2.92 -6.78 0.43
CA ARG A 167 -2.94 -5.91 -0.75
C ARG A 167 -3.30 -4.49 -0.35
N PHE A 168 -2.45 -3.57 -0.76
CA PHE A 168 -2.69 -2.14 -0.69
C PHE A 168 -3.13 -1.61 -2.05
N SER A 169 -3.85 -0.50 -2.07
CA SER A 169 -4.39 0.07 -3.31
C SER A 169 -4.82 1.52 -3.17
N THR A 170 -4.93 2.26 -4.27
CA THR A 170 -5.78 3.47 -4.35
C THR A 170 -7.25 3.05 -4.51
N VAL A 171 -8.20 3.94 -4.83
CA VAL A 171 -9.63 3.61 -5.07
C VAL A 171 -10.05 3.87 -6.50
N LEU A 172 -9.93 5.13 -6.95
CA LEU A 172 -10.61 5.64 -8.14
C LEU A 172 -9.94 5.18 -9.43
N GLY A 173 -8.61 5.21 -9.44
CA GLY A 173 -7.79 4.98 -10.62
C GLY A 173 -7.85 3.56 -11.16
N SER A 174 -7.86 3.43 -12.48
CA SER A 174 -7.66 2.14 -13.17
C SER A 174 -6.27 1.55 -12.90
N ARG A 175 -6.04 0.28 -13.24
CA ARG A 175 -4.84 -0.49 -12.82
C ARG A 175 -3.49 0.13 -13.22
N GLY A 176 -3.47 0.95 -14.27
CA GLY A 176 -2.29 1.64 -14.78
C GLY A 176 -2.10 3.08 -14.27
N SER A 177 -2.95 3.55 -13.35
CA SER A 177 -2.80 4.87 -12.71
C SER A 177 -1.60 4.93 -11.75
N ALA A 178 -1.26 6.14 -11.31
CA ALA A 178 -0.14 6.38 -10.39
C ALA A 178 -0.48 6.05 -8.93
N ASP A 179 0.53 5.62 -8.16
CA ASP A 179 0.40 5.29 -6.73
C ASP A 179 0.17 6.51 -5.82
N THR A 180 0.79 7.64 -6.15
CA THR A 180 0.90 8.83 -5.28
C THR A 180 -0.20 9.87 -5.51
N VAL A 181 -1.32 9.47 -6.12
CA VAL A 181 -2.50 10.33 -6.27
C VAL A 181 -3.12 10.72 -4.92
N ARG A 182 -3.88 11.81 -4.85
CA ARG A 182 -4.71 12.09 -3.67
C ARG A 182 -5.94 11.19 -3.72
N ASP A 183 -6.02 10.24 -2.80
CA ASP A 183 -7.10 9.24 -2.78
C ASP A 183 -7.17 8.55 -1.40
N THR A 184 -8.24 7.82 -1.15
CA THR A 184 -8.25 6.80 -0.10
C THR A 184 -7.32 5.66 -0.50
N ARG A 185 -6.68 5.01 0.50
CA ARG A 185 -5.95 3.76 0.28
C ARG A 185 -6.70 2.58 0.88
N GLY A 186 -6.84 1.52 0.09
CA GLY A 186 -7.24 0.20 0.58
C GLY A 186 -6.10 -0.51 1.29
N PHE A 187 -6.43 -1.25 2.34
CA PHE A 187 -5.54 -2.08 3.13
C PHE A 187 -6.26 -3.41 3.44
N ALA A 188 -6.24 -4.35 2.49
CA ALA A 188 -6.92 -5.63 2.65
C ALA A 188 -5.96 -6.72 3.13
N THR A 189 -6.29 -7.40 4.23
CA THR A 189 -5.49 -8.48 4.82
C THR A 189 -6.28 -9.79 4.82
N LYS A 190 -5.72 -10.83 4.21
CA LYS A 190 -6.23 -12.20 4.23
C LYS A 190 -5.43 -13.01 5.23
N PHE A 191 -6.10 -13.58 6.22
CA PHE A 191 -5.53 -14.49 7.20
C PHE A 191 -5.92 -15.92 6.84
N TYR A 192 -4.92 -16.76 6.60
CA TYR A 192 -5.15 -18.18 6.32
C TYR A 192 -5.18 -18.97 7.63
N THR A 193 -6.33 -18.95 8.31
CA THR A 193 -6.50 -19.61 9.62
C THR A 193 -6.81 -21.11 9.47
N ASP A 194 -6.71 -21.87 10.57
CA ASP A 194 -7.12 -23.27 10.64
C ASP A 194 -8.65 -23.47 10.72
N GLU A 195 -9.40 -22.39 10.94
CA GLU A 195 -10.85 -22.38 11.11
C GLU A 195 -11.56 -21.63 9.96
N GLY A 196 -10.90 -21.53 8.80
CA GLY A 196 -11.39 -20.78 7.63
C GLY A 196 -10.60 -19.52 7.35
N THR A 197 -10.75 -18.98 6.14
CA THR A 197 -10.12 -17.71 5.77
C THR A 197 -10.83 -16.55 6.48
N PHE A 198 -10.07 -15.63 7.07
CA PHE A 198 -10.58 -14.34 7.55
C PHE A 198 -10.03 -13.21 6.68
N ASP A 199 -10.90 -12.32 6.19
CA ASP A 199 -10.45 -11.13 5.47
C ASP A 199 -10.84 -9.85 6.21
N LEU A 200 -9.84 -9.09 6.67
CA LEU A 200 -10.02 -7.72 7.15
C LEU A 200 -9.80 -6.75 5.98
N VAL A 201 -10.89 -6.31 5.36
CA VAL A 201 -10.86 -5.41 4.19
C VAL A 201 -10.99 -3.95 4.62
N ALA A 202 -9.88 -3.39 5.07
CA ALA A 202 -9.75 -2.06 5.64
C ALA A 202 -9.38 -0.97 4.61
N ASN A 203 -9.45 0.29 5.05
CA ASN A 203 -8.89 1.46 4.38
C ASN A 203 -7.92 2.20 5.31
N ASN A 204 -7.10 3.11 4.78
CA ASN A 204 -6.23 3.98 5.59
C ASN A 204 -6.95 5.18 6.25
N ILE A 205 -8.26 5.31 6.02
CA ILE A 205 -9.13 6.34 6.59
C ILE A 205 -10.21 5.62 7.42
N PRO A 206 -10.49 6.06 8.66
CA PRO A 206 -11.33 5.32 9.62
C PRO A 206 -12.84 5.43 9.39
N VAL A 207 -13.26 6.22 8.41
CA VAL A 207 -14.66 6.47 8.05
C VAL A 207 -14.87 6.27 6.55
N PHE A 208 -16.11 6.18 6.09
CA PHE A 208 -16.46 6.11 4.67
C PHE A 208 -17.24 7.36 4.21
N PHE A 209 -17.35 7.57 2.89
CA PHE A 209 -18.05 8.72 2.31
C PHE A 209 -19.57 8.67 2.45
N ILE A 210 -20.15 7.48 2.63
CA ILE A 210 -21.59 7.24 2.57
C ILE A 210 -22.01 6.35 3.72
N GLN A 211 -23.25 6.51 4.17
CA GLN A 211 -23.82 5.73 5.27
C GLN A 211 -24.40 4.39 4.81
N ASP A 212 -25.05 4.36 3.65
CA ASP A 212 -25.71 3.16 3.10
C ASP A 212 -25.00 2.69 1.82
N GLY A 213 -24.71 1.39 1.74
CA GLY A 213 -24.01 0.81 0.60
C GLY A 213 -24.77 0.86 -0.72
N ILE A 214 -26.07 1.10 -0.73
CA ILE A 214 -26.82 1.32 -1.98
C ILE A 214 -26.33 2.56 -2.74
N LYS A 215 -25.73 3.53 -2.03
CA LYS A 215 -25.11 4.75 -2.60
C LYS A 215 -23.70 4.51 -3.15
N PHE A 216 -23.14 3.31 -3.00
CA PHE A 216 -21.77 3.03 -3.42
C PHE A 216 -21.54 3.28 -4.92
N PRO A 217 -22.43 2.87 -5.85
CA PRO A 217 -22.28 3.24 -7.26
C PRO A 217 -22.31 4.75 -7.49
N ASP A 218 -23.13 5.51 -6.74
CA ASP A 218 -23.26 6.96 -6.92
C ASP A 218 -21.95 7.68 -6.59
N VAL A 219 -21.35 7.41 -5.41
CA VAL A 219 -20.09 8.06 -5.01
C VAL A 219 -18.92 7.62 -5.90
N ILE A 220 -18.88 6.36 -6.33
CA ILE A 220 -17.84 5.87 -7.21
C ILE A 220 -17.97 6.46 -8.62
N HIS A 221 -19.18 6.58 -9.18
CA HIS A 221 -19.40 7.27 -10.45
C HIS A 221 -19.07 8.75 -10.35
N ALA A 222 -19.38 9.39 -9.22
CA ALA A 222 -19.09 10.80 -9.00
C ALA A 222 -17.58 11.09 -8.95
N GLY A 223 -16.78 10.21 -8.32
CA GLY A 223 -15.32 10.35 -8.21
C GLY A 223 -14.51 9.74 -9.35
N LYS A 224 -15.06 8.79 -10.12
CA LYS A 224 -14.39 8.25 -11.30
C LYS A 224 -14.40 9.25 -12.47
N PRO A 225 -13.58 8.99 -13.53
CA PRO A 225 -13.55 9.87 -14.70
C PRO A 225 -14.95 10.09 -15.30
N HIS A 226 -15.21 11.27 -15.86
CA HIS A 226 -16.51 11.59 -16.44
C HIS A 226 -16.86 10.60 -17.57
N PRO A 227 -18.11 10.11 -17.66
CA PRO A 227 -18.45 9.03 -18.58
C PRO A 227 -18.48 9.45 -20.06
N ASP A 228 -18.49 10.75 -20.37
CA ASP A 228 -18.48 11.26 -21.74
C ASP A 228 -17.09 11.19 -22.39
N ARG A 229 -16.02 11.30 -21.59
CA ARG A 229 -14.64 11.46 -22.08
C ARG A 229 -13.55 10.72 -21.29
N GLU A 230 -13.91 10.09 -20.18
CA GLU A 230 -13.01 9.39 -19.26
C GLU A 230 -11.89 10.28 -18.68
N ILE A 231 -12.24 11.51 -18.25
CA ILE A 231 -11.31 12.46 -17.61
C ILE A 231 -11.95 13.04 -16.33
N PRO A 232 -11.18 13.29 -15.27
CA PRO A 232 -9.75 12.99 -15.08
C PRO A 232 -9.49 11.58 -14.51
N GLN A 233 -8.32 11.00 -14.81
CA GLN A 233 -7.89 9.72 -14.22
C GLN A 233 -7.39 9.90 -12.79
N ALA A 234 -7.93 9.10 -11.86
CA ALA A 234 -7.47 8.98 -10.48
C ALA A 234 -7.37 10.31 -9.69
N GLN A 235 -8.31 11.23 -9.89
CA GLN A 235 -8.33 12.54 -9.24
C GLN A 235 -9.78 12.90 -8.92
N SER A 236 -10.07 13.37 -7.70
CA SER A 236 -11.37 13.92 -7.31
C SER A 236 -11.57 15.40 -7.69
N ALA A 237 -10.55 16.03 -8.27
CA ALA A 237 -10.52 17.45 -8.62
C ALA A 237 -11.34 17.78 -9.89
N HIS A 238 -12.64 17.48 -9.87
CA HIS A 238 -13.58 17.76 -10.95
C HIS A 238 -15.02 17.92 -10.43
N ASP A 239 -15.86 18.53 -11.25
CA ASP A 239 -17.23 18.93 -10.92
C ASP A 239 -18.09 17.79 -10.37
N THR A 240 -18.12 16.61 -10.99
CA THR A 240 -19.04 15.53 -10.55
C THR A 240 -18.77 15.03 -9.12
N PHE A 241 -17.50 14.99 -8.70
CA PHE A 241 -17.16 14.58 -7.32
C PHE A 241 -17.61 15.64 -6.32
N TRP A 242 -17.28 16.91 -6.58
CA TRP A 242 -17.60 18.01 -5.68
C TRP A 242 -19.10 18.37 -5.70
N ASP A 243 -19.82 18.11 -6.79
CA ASP A 243 -21.28 18.17 -6.83
C ASP A 243 -21.89 17.11 -5.89
N PHE A 244 -21.40 15.86 -5.97
CA PHE A 244 -21.83 14.80 -5.07
C PHE A 244 -21.54 15.15 -3.61
N ALA A 245 -20.29 15.50 -3.28
CA ALA A 245 -19.87 15.78 -1.91
C ALA A 245 -20.63 16.97 -1.29
N SER A 246 -20.94 18.01 -2.08
CA SER A 246 -21.67 19.19 -1.60
C SER A 246 -23.19 18.97 -1.45
N LEU A 247 -23.76 17.93 -2.09
CA LEU A 247 -25.17 17.55 -1.96
C LEU A 247 -25.41 16.39 -0.99
N HIS A 248 -24.41 15.54 -0.79
CA HIS A 248 -24.43 14.39 0.12
C HIS A 248 -23.54 14.69 1.31
N THR A 249 -24.08 15.51 2.22
CA THR A 249 -23.31 16.08 3.33
C THR A 249 -22.70 15.03 4.28
N GLU A 250 -23.20 13.79 4.29
CA GLU A 250 -22.59 12.65 5.00
C GLU A 250 -21.13 12.36 4.56
N ALA A 251 -20.74 12.80 3.34
CA ALA A 251 -19.40 12.64 2.80
C ALA A 251 -18.35 13.57 3.43
N GLN A 252 -18.76 14.62 4.15
CA GLN A 252 -17.87 15.70 4.54
C GLN A 252 -16.75 15.25 5.49
N HIS A 253 -17.02 14.33 6.42
CA HIS A 253 -15.99 13.80 7.31
C HIS A 253 -14.91 13.06 6.52
N HIS A 254 -15.28 12.15 5.62
CA HIS A 254 -14.28 11.44 4.81
C HIS A 254 -13.52 12.40 3.87
N THR A 255 -14.19 13.40 3.29
CA THR A 255 -13.53 14.41 2.45
C THR A 255 -12.48 15.20 3.21
N MET A 256 -12.70 15.52 4.49
CA MET A 256 -11.67 16.15 5.34
C MET A 256 -10.41 15.29 5.46
N TRP A 257 -10.56 13.97 5.64
CA TRP A 257 -9.44 13.03 5.63
C TRP A 257 -8.74 12.97 4.28
N ASN A 258 -9.49 12.89 3.18
CA ASN A 258 -8.93 12.82 1.82
C ASN A 258 -8.19 14.11 1.42
N MET A 259 -8.69 15.27 1.86
CA MET A 259 -8.05 16.57 1.64
C MET A 259 -6.88 16.82 2.59
N SER A 260 -6.81 16.13 3.72
CA SER A 260 -5.59 16.09 4.53
C SER A 260 -4.47 15.32 3.82
N ASP A 261 -3.28 15.39 4.38
CA ASP A 261 -2.14 14.64 3.88
C ASP A 261 -2.31 13.11 4.02
N ARG A 262 -3.30 12.63 4.77
CA ARG A 262 -3.68 11.20 4.79
C ARG A 262 -4.09 10.66 3.41
N GLY A 263 -4.52 11.53 2.50
CA GLY A 263 -4.82 11.18 1.11
C GLY A 263 -3.58 10.99 0.22
N ILE A 264 -2.38 11.34 0.69
CA ILE A 264 -1.11 11.23 -0.05
C ILE A 264 0.01 10.62 0.83
N PRO A 265 -0.17 9.38 1.31
CA PRO A 265 0.81 8.74 2.18
C PRO A 265 2.19 8.62 1.52
N ARG A 266 3.26 8.68 2.31
CA ARG A 266 4.64 8.51 1.84
C ARG A 266 4.89 7.10 1.31
N SER A 267 4.28 6.11 1.93
CA SER A 267 4.38 4.70 1.60
C SER A 267 3.19 3.95 2.19
N PHE A 268 2.84 2.80 1.62
CA PHE A 268 1.93 1.86 2.28
C PHE A 268 2.41 1.50 3.70
N ARG A 269 3.73 1.45 3.94
CA ARG A 269 4.36 1.11 5.23
C ARG A 269 4.13 2.16 6.33
N MET A 270 3.71 3.37 5.95
CA MET A 270 3.61 4.54 6.83
C MET A 270 2.19 5.11 6.83
N MET A 271 1.19 4.23 6.73
CA MET A 271 -0.21 4.57 6.89
C MET A 271 -0.87 3.61 7.88
N GLU A 272 -1.89 4.11 8.56
CA GLU A 272 -2.79 3.27 9.35
C GLU A 272 -3.71 2.45 8.46
N GLY A 273 -4.40 1.49 9.06
CA GLY A 273 -5.50 0.76 8.45
C GLY A 273 -6.68 0.68 9.42
N PHE A 274 -7.89 0.71 8.92
CA PHE A 274 -9.11 0.73 9.72
C PHE A 274 -10.17 -0.15 9.08
N GLY A 275 -10.79 -1.02 9.86
CA GLY A 275 -11.95 -1.80 9.42
C GLY A 275 -13.15 -0.94 9.03
N VAL A 276 -13.15 0.34 9.44
CA VAL A 276 -14.21 1.35 9.32
C VAL A 276 -15.45 0.99 10.14
N HIS A 277 -16.04 -0.15 9.80
CA HIS A 277 -17.25 -0.66 10.41
C HIS A 277 -17.02 -1.07 11.86
N THR A 278 -18.11 -1.03 12.62
CA THR A 278 -18.18 -1.77 13.88
C THR A 278 -18.49 -3.23 13.57
N PHE A 279 -17.69 -4.14 14.09
CA PHE A 279 -17.89 -5.58 14.05
C PHE A 279 -18.32 -6.08 15.44
N ARG A 280 -18.75 -7.33 15.52
CA ARG A 280 -19.04 -8.01 16.77
C ARG A 280 -17.99 -9.08 17.03
N LEU A 281 -17.47 -9.14 18.25
CA LEU A 281 -16.69 -10.27 18.72
C LEU A 281 -17.53 -11.10 19.70
N VAL A 282 -17.31 -12.41 19.67
CA VAL A 282 -18.04 -13.39 20.49
C VAL A 282 -17.03 -14.22 21.26
N ASP A 283 -17.13 -14.20 22.59
CA ASP A 283 -16.23 -14.96 23.46
C ASP A 283 -16.60 -16.46 23.55
N GLU A 284 -15.88 -17.20 24.40
CA GLU A 284 -16.11 -18.64 24.62
C GLU A 284 -17.44 -18.93 25.34
N ALA A 285 -18.00 -17.96 26.06
CA ALA A 285 -19.30 -18.08 26.73
C ALA A 285 -20.47 -17.71 25.81
N GLY A 286 -20.19 -17.15 24.63
CA GLY A 286 -21.20 -16.64 23.70
C GLY A 286 -21.60 -15.20 23.98
N GLU A 287 -20.92 -14.51 24.90
CA GLU A 287 -21.14 -13.09 25.19
C GLU A 287 -20.49 -12.23 24.11
N THR A 288 -21.07 -11.04 23.89
CA THR A 288 -20.71 -10.20 22.75
C THR A 288 -20.18 -8.83 23.16
N VAL A 289 -19.25 -8.33 22.37
CA VAL A 289 -18.80 -6.94 22.40
C VAL A 289 -18.73 -6.38 20.99
N LEU A 290 -18.85 -5.06 20.87
CA LEU A 290 -18.66 -4.36 19.61
C LEU A 290 -17.21 -3.89 19.49
N VAL A 291 -16.65 -3.93 18.28
CA VAL A 291 -15.26 -3.52 18.04
C VAL A 291 -15.05 -2.74 16.76
N LYS A 292 -14.05 -1.86 16.79
CA LYS A 292 -13.42 -1.30 15.58
C LYS A 292 -11.98 -1.81 15.47
N PHE A 293 -11.60 -2.30 14.29
CA PHE A 293 -10.24 -2.79 14.01
C PHE A 293 -9.32 -1.68 13.51
N HIS A 294 -8.07 -1.68 14.00
CA HIS A 294 -7.03 -0.71 13.68
C HIS A 294 -5.71 -1.42 13.35
N TRP A 295 -5.01 -0.98 12.32
CA TRP A 295 -3.61 -1.31 12.04
C TRP A 295 -2.76 -0.08 12.33
N LYS A 296 -1.87 -0.19 13.30
CA LYS A 296 -0.94 0.89 13.70
C LYS A 296 0.45 0.61 13.12
N PRO A 297 0.97 1.44 12.21
CA PRO A 297 2.27 1.22 11.58
C PRO A 297 3.41 1.46 12.58
N LYS A 298 4.37 0.55 12.63
CA LYS A 298 5.58 0.70 13.48
C LYS A 298 6.43 1.91 13.09
N LEU A 299 6.40 2.28 11.80
CA LEU A 299 7.15 3.40 11.23
C LEU A 299 6.43 4.75 11.34
N GLY A 300 5.29 4.79 12.04
CA GLY A 300 4.46 5.98 12.14
C GLY A 300 3.65 6.28 10.89
N VAL A 301 2.92 7.39 10.95
CA VAL A 301 2.07 7.88 9.86
C VAL A 301 2.77 9.05 9.20
N HIS A 302 3.05 8.92 7.91
CA HIS A 302 3.80 9.93 7.16
C HIS A 302 3.25 10.09 5.75
N SER A 303 3.32 11.32 5.25
CA SER A 303 2.76 11.71 3.97
C SER A 303 3.70 12.56 3.14
N LEU A 304 3.42 12.58 1.83
CA LEU A 304 4.06 13.48 0.89
C LEU A 304 3.53 14.90 1.06
N THR A 305 4.23 15.88 0.49
CA THR A 305 3.57 17.17 0.16
C THR A 305 2.84 17.04 -1.17
N TRP A 306 1.82 17.87 -1.42
CA TRP A 306 1.00 17.70 -2.62
C TRP A 306 1.79 17.83 -3.94
N GLU A 307 2.68 18.82 -4.03
CA GLU A 307 3.52 18.97 -5.23
C GLU A 307 4.43 17.77 -5.46
N GLU A 308 5.08 17.27 -4.40
CA GLU A 308 5.93 16.09 -4.46
C GLU A 308 5.14 14.86 -4.95
N ALA A 309 3.91 14.70 -4.46
CA ALA A 309 3.01 13.63 -4.88
C ALA A 309 2.63 13.72 -6.37
N GLN A 310 2.39 14.93 -6.89
CA GLN A 310 2.14 15.19 -8.31
C GLN A 310 3.37 14.90 -9.18
N MET A 311 4.56 15.29 -8.72
CA MET A 311 5.81 15.00 -9.43
C MET A 311 6.08 13.50 -9.50
N LEU A 312 5.89 12.78 -8.39
CA LEU A 312 6.00 11.32 -8.33
C LEU A 312 5.08 10.64 -9.33
N GLY A 313 3.82 11.10 -9.43
CA GLY A 313 2.85 10.49 -10.34
C GLY A 313 3.25 10.53 -11.82
N GLY A 314 4.11 11.46 -12.22
CA GLY A 314 4.68 11.51 -13.58
C GLY A 314 6.03 10.79 -13.73
N MET A 315 6.88 10.85 -12.70
CA MET A 315 8.27 10.37 -12.77
C MET A 315 8.42 8.90 -12.38
N ASP A 316 7.70 8.43 -11.37
CA ASP A 316 7.62 7.02 -10.96
C ASP A 316 6.19 6.70 -10.52
N PRO A 317 5.26 6.41 -11.45
CA PRO A 317 3.89 6.06 -11.11
C PRO A 317 3.78 4.76 -10.30
N ASP A 318 4.88 4.00 -10.16
CA ASP A 318 4.99 2.77 -9.37
C ASP A 318 5.64 2.95 -7.99
N PHE A 319 5.77 4.18 -7.51
CA PHE A 319 6.52 4.51 -6.30
C PHE A 319 6.14 3.72 -5.04
N HIS A 320 4.86 3.59 -4.69
CA HIS A 320 4.47 2.85 -3.47
C HIS A 320 4.66 1.33 -3.64
N ARG A 321 4.44 0.80 -4.84
CA ARG A 321 4.74 -0.61 -5.15
C ARG A 321 6.23 -0.88 -5.03
N ARG A 322 7.06 -0.02 -5.61
CA ARG A 322 8.53 -0.10 -5.55
C ARG A 322 9.01 -0.01 -4.11
N ASP A 323 8.55 1.00 -3.35
CA ASP A 323 8.91 1.17 -1.94
C ASP A 323 8.58 -0.08 -1.10
N LEU A 324 7.42 -0.72 -1.30
CA LEU A 324 7.07 -1.95 -0.60
C LEU A 324 8.03 -3.10 -0.91
N TYR A 325 8.35 -3.32 -2.18
CA TYR A 325 9.20 -4.44 -2.60
C TYR A 325 10.66 -4.20 -2.25
N ASP A 326 11.16 -2.99 -2.50
CA ASP A 326 12.53 -2.60 -2.18
C ASP A 326 12.79 -2.69 -0.67
N ALA A 327 11.81 -2.30 0.17
CA ALA A 327 11.93 -2.45 1.62
C ALA A 327 12.03 -3.91 2.06
N ILE A 328 11.23 -4.81 1.45
CA ILE A 328 11.29 -6.25 1.75
C ILE A 328 12.61 -6.86 1.27
N GLU A 329 13.07 -6.48 0.07
CA GLU A 329 14.37 -6.88 -0.49
C GLU A 329 15.55 -6.46 0.39
N ALA A 330 15.49 -5.24 0.94
CA ALA A 330 16.49 -4.70 1.87
C ALA A 330 16.41 -5.32 3.28
N GLY A 331 15.42 -6.16 3.57
CA GLY A 331 15.17 -6.68 4.92
C GLY A 331 14.54 -5.69 5.90
N ALA A 332 14.16 -4.49 5.43
CA ALA A 332 13.43 -3.47 6.19
C ALA A 332 11.92 -3.79 6.20
N TYR A 333 11.56 -4.93 6.80
CA TYR A 333 10.22 -5.48 6.72
C TYR A 333 9.15 -4.53 7.28
N PRO A 334 8.09 -4.24 6.52
CA PRO A 334 6.94 -3.49 7.02
C PRO A 334 6.25 -4.22 8.17
N GLU A 335 5.93 -3.49 9.24
CA GLU A 335 5.28 -4.01 10.43
C GLU A 335 4.10 -3.14 10.89
N TRP A 336 2.99 -3.79 11.26
CA TRP A 336 1.84 -3.15 11.89
C TRP A 336 1.38 -3.93 13.11
N GLU A 337 0.93 -3.22 14.12
CA GLU A 337 0.21 -3.81 15.25
C GLU A 337 -1.29 -3.79 14.94
N LEU A 338 -1.95 -4.95 15.03
CA LEU A 338 -3.40 -5.04 15.01
C LEU A 338 -3.91 -4.64 16.40
N GLY A 339 -4.86 -3.72 16.44
CA GLY A 339 -5.55 -3.34 17.65
C GLY A 339 -7.07 -3.28 17.48
N ILE A 340 -7.77 -3.31 18.60
CA ILE A 340 -9.22 -3.18 18.68
C ILE A 340 -9.61 -2.10 19.68
N GLN A 341 -10.59 -1.28 19.32
CA GLN A 341 -11.40 -0.58 20.32
C GLN A 341 -12.50 -1.55 20.76
N VAL A 342 -12.71 -1.69 22.07
CA VAL A 342 -13.76 -2.57 22.62
C VAL A 342 -14.86 -1.70 23.19
N LEU A 343 -16.08 -1.95 22.75
CA LEU A 343 -17.27 -1.15 23.01
C LEU A 343 -18.40 -2.06 23.53
N PRO A 344 -19.28 -1.58 24.42
CA PRO A 344 -20.45 -2.33 24.84
C PRO A 344 -21.35 -2.72 23.67
N ASP A 345 -21.88 -3.95 23.66
CA ASP A 345 -22.91 -4.39 22.71
C ASP A 345 -24.30 -4.18 23.31
N THR A 346 -24.76 -2.92 23.31
CA THR A 346 -26.08 -2.54 23.82
C THR A 346 -27.16 -2.69 22.73
N PRO A 347 -28.46 -2.81 23.09
CA PRO A 347 -29.54 -2.94 22.10
C PRO A 347 -29.64 -1.78 21.10
N ASP A 348 -29.24 -0.57 21.50
CA ASP A 348 -29.20 0.63 20.66
C ASP A 348 -27.88 0.78 19.89
N GLN A 349 -26.86 -0.02 20.23
CA GLN A 349 -25.54 -0.02 19.58
C GLN A 349 -24.92 1.39 19.49
N THR A 350 -25.08 2.18 20.55
CA THR A 350 -24.48 3.51 20.68
C THR A 350 -23.42 3.55 21.78
N PHE A 351 -22.47 4.47 21.66
CA PHE A 351 -21.45 4.70 22.68
C PHE A 351 -21.11 6.19 22.74
N GLU A 352 -21.26 6.81 23.90
CA GLU A 352 -20.96 8.24 24.11
C GLU A 352 -21.67 9.16 23.09
N GLY A 353 -22.91 8.84 22.72
CA GLY A 353 -23.70 9.59 21.74
C GLY A 353 -23.33 9.33 20.28
N ILE A 354 -22.40 8.41 20.01
CA ILE A 354 -22.03 7.98 18.66
C ILE A 354 -22.83 6.73 18.32
N ASP A 355 -23.52 6.75 17.18
CA ASP A 355 -24.13 5.56 16.60
C ASP A 355 -23.03 4.70 15.97
N LEU A 356 -22.80 3.50 16.50
CA LEU A 356 -21.71 2.64 16.06
C LEU A 356 -22.00 1.98 14.71
N LEU A 357 -23.24 2.06 14.22
CA LEU A 357 -23.63 1.55 12.90
C LEU A 357 -23.39 2.58 11.78
N ASP A 358 -23.03 3.82 12.11
CA ASP A 358 -22.72 4.86 11.14
C ASP A 358 -21.24 4.77 10.70
N PRO A 359 -20.95 4.34 9.46
CA PRO A 359 -19.57 4.22 8.96
C PRO A 359 -18.92 5.59 8.71
N THR A 360 -19.64 6.70 8.82
CA THR A 360 -19.11 8.07 8.72
C THR A 360 -18.57 8.60 10.05
N LYS A 361 -18.66 7.80 11.13
CA LYS A 361 -18.23 8.18 12.48
C LYS A 361 -17.06 7.33 13.00
N ILE A 362 -16.09 8.01 13.62
CA ILE A 362 -15.06 7.39 14.45
C ILE A 362 -15.53 7.33 15.90
N VAL A 363 -14.90 6.45 16.68
CA VAL A 363 -14.83 6.58 18.14
C VAL A 363 -13.45 7.16 18.46
N PRO A 364 -13.34 8.40 18.97
CA PRO A 364 -12.07 8.97 19.40
C PRO A 364 -11.31 8.05 20.36
N GLU A 365 -9.98 7.96 20.21
CA GLU A 365 -9.15 7.08 21.04
C GLU A 365 -9.15 7.50 22.52
N GLU A 366 -9.48 8.77 22.80
CA GLU A 366 -9.66 9.31 24.13
C GLU A 366 -10.90 8.76 24.86
N LEU A 367 -11.91 8.30 24.10
CA LEU A 367 -13.11 7.65 24.65
C LEU A 367 -12.93 6.13 24.75
N ALA A 368 -12.29 5.52 23.76
CA ALA A 368 -11.98 4.09 23.75
C ALA A 368 -10.56 3.86 23.18
N PRO A 369 -9.57 3.53 24.02
CA PRO A 369 -8.21 3.33 23.54
C PRO A 369 -8.10 2.09 22.65
N VAL A 370 -7.22 2.15 21.66
CA VAL A 370 -6.89 1.00 20.81
C VAL A 370 -6.02 0.02 21.60
N GLN A 371 -6.54 -1.19 21.82
CA GLN A 371 -5.85 -2.25 22.55
C GLN A 371 -5.13 -3.18 21.57
N PRO A 372 -3.81 -3.40 21.70
CA PRO A 372 -3.07 -4.22 20.76
C PRO A 372 -3.30 -5.72 20.99
N ILE A 373 -3.50 -6.46 19.89
CA ILE A 373 -3.88 -7.88 19.90
C ILE A 373 -2.96 -8.79 19.08
N GLY A 374 -2.08 -8.23 18.26
CA GLY A 374 -1.05 -8.98 17.55
C GLY A 374 -0.25 -8.12 16.59
N ARG A 375 0.75 -8.71 15.95
CA ARG A 375 1.65 -8.01 15.02
C ARG A 375 1.70 -8.72 13.69
N MET A 376 1.63 -7.95 12.61
CA MET A 376 1.85 -8.41 11.25
C MET A 376 3.21 -7.94 10.76
N THR A 377 3.97 -8.85 10.14
CA THR A 377 5.23 -8.54 9.43
C THR A 377 5.12 -9.04 7.99
N LEU A 378 5.25 -8.14 7.02
CA LEU A 378 5.33 -8.49 5.60
C LEU A 378 6.79 -8.72 5.22
N ASN A 379 7.11 -9.90 4.73
CA ASN A 379 8.51 -10.33 4.59
C ASN A 379 8.83 -11.04 3.27
N ARG A 380 7.85 -11.17 2.36
CA ARG A 380 8.08 -11.77 1.05
C ARG A 380 7.29 -11.05 -0.05
N THR A 381 7.94 -10.77 -1.16
CA THR A 381 7.32 -10.25 -2.39
C THR A 381 6.64 -11.40 -3.15
N PRO A 382 5.66 -11.13 -4.04
CA PRO A 382 5.06 -12.18 -4.85
C PRO A 382 6.06 -12.72 -5.88
N THR A 383 5.99 -14.01 -6.18
CA THR A 383 6.73 -14.64 -7.28
C THR A 383 6.17 -14.21 -8.63
N ASN A 384 4.84 -14.08 -8.74
CA ASN A 384 4.15 -13.57 -9.92
C ASN A 384 3.02 -12.62 -9.54
N PHE A 385 3.13 -11.36 -9.98
CA PHE A 385 2.15 -10.32 -9.66
C PHE A 385 0.72 -10.69 -10.10
N PHE A 386 0.55 -11.24 -11.31
CA PHE A 386 -0.79 -11.54 -11.83
C PHE A 386 -1.45 -12.72 -11.09
N ALA A 387 -0.71 -13.81 -10.90
CA ALA A 387 -1.19 -15.02 -10.23
C ALA A 387 -1.57 -14.79 -8.76
N GLU A 388 -0.95 -13.81 -8.11
CA GLU A 388 -1.08 -13.59 -6.68
C GLU A 388 -1.79 -12.27 -6.37
N VAL A 389 -1.24 -11.13 -6.80
CA VAL A 389 -1.76 -9.80 -6.48
C VAL A 389 -3.01 -9.45 -7.30
N GLU A 390 -3.01 -9.74 -8.61
CA GLU A 390 -4.17 -9.44 -9.46
C GLU A 390 -5.33 -10.40 -9.15
N GLN A 391 -5.06 -11.70 -8.97
CA GLN A 391 -6.09 -12.72 -8.77
C GLN A 391 -6.57 -12.94 -7.34
N VAL A 392 -5.91 -12.38 -6.31
CA VAL A 392 -6.44 -12.48 -4.93
C VAL A 392 -7.84 -11.87 -4.83
N ALA A 393 -8.74 -12.58 -4.16
CA ALA A 393 -10.10 -12.14 -3.86
C ALA A 393 -10.23 -11.96 -2.35
N PHE A 394 -10.42 -10.72 -1.93
CA PHE A 394 -10.79 -10.39 -0.56
C PHE A 394 -12.31 -10.26 -0.47
N HIS A 395 -12.89 -10.55 0.70
CA HIS A 395 -14.32 -10.38 0.95
C HIS A 395 -14.60 -10.21 2.44
N VAL A 396 -15.29 -9.13 2.82
CA VAL A 396 -15.68 -8.86 4.22
C VAL A 396 -16.57 -9.92 4.88
N GLY A 397 -17.15 -10.84 4.10
CA GLY A 397 -17.93 -11.98 4.59
C GLY A 397 -17.11 -13.25 4.83
N HIS A 398 -15.80 -13.24 4.54
CA HIS A 398 -14.90 -14.29 5.00
C HIS A 398 -14.59 -14.08 6.48
N LEU A 399 -15.37 -14.72 7.35
CA LEU A 399 -15.30 -14.59 8.79
C LEU A 399 -15.00 -15.94 9.45
N PRO A 400 -14.11 -15.98 10.46
CA PRO A 400 -13.89 -17.15 11.30
C PRO A 400 -14.89 -17.17 12.46
N PRO A 401 -15.02 -18.30 13.17
CA PRO A 401 -15.74 -18.35 14.45
C PRO A 401 -15.24 -17.27 15.42
N GLY A 402 -16.17 -16.61 16.13
CA GLY A 402 -15.83 -15.58 17.13
C GLY A 402 -15.75 -14.15 16.58
N ILE A 403 -16.01 -13.95 15.28
CA ILE A 403 -16.16 -12.63 14.64
C ILE A 403 -17.47 -12.64 13.83
N ASP A 404 -18.29 -11.62 14.01
CA ASP A 404 -19.59 -11.46 13.37
C ASP A 404 -19.79 -10.00 12.91
N VAL A 405 -20.82 -9.76 12.10
CA VAL A 405 -21.14 -8.45 11.53
C VAL A 405 -22.15 -7.69 12.40
N THR A 406 -22.30 -6.40 12.13
CA THR A 406 -23.36 -5.55 12.71
C THR A 406 -24.36 -5.11 11.63
N ASN A 407 -25.37 -4.35 12.03
CA ASN A 407 -26.40 -3.83 11.14
C ASN A 407 -25.97 -2.55 10.37
N ASP A 408 -24.68 -2.23 10.34
CA ASP A 408 -24.13 -1.14 9.51
C ASP A 408 -24.58 -1.34 8.04
N PRO A 409 -25.38 -0.43 7.47
CA PRO A 409 -26.00 -0.65 6.16
C PRO A 409 -25.00 -0.65 5.00
N LEU A 410 -23.84 0.00 5.17
CA LEU A 410 -22.74 -0.10 4.22
C LEU A 410 -22.07 -1.48 4.30
N LEU A 411 -21.76 -1.98 5.51
CA LEU A 411 -21.20 -3.32 5.69
C LEU A 411 -22.12 -4.40 5.09
N GLN A 412 -23.42 -4.33 5.38
CA GLN A 412 -24.41 -5.29 4.90
C GLN A 412 -24.43 -5.40 3.36
N THR A 413 -24.33 -4.27 2.66
CA THR A 413 -24.27 -4.28 1.18
C THR A 413 -22.95 -4.85 0.67
N ARG A 414 -21.83 -4.59 1.37
CA ARG A 414 -20.51 -5.15 1.01
C ARG A 414 -20.47 -6.67 1.14
N LEU A 415 -21.27 -7.27 2.03
CA LEU A 415 -21.40 -8.73 2.13
C LEU A 415 -21.89 -9.36 0.81
N PHE A 416 -22.78 -8.68 0.09
CA PHE A 416 -23.24 -9.13 -1.24
C PHE A 416 -22.19 -8.88 -2.32
N SER A 417 -21.71 -7.62 -2.44
CA SER A 417 -20.97 -7.16 -3.62
C SER A 417 -19.65 -7.91 -3.86
N TYR A 418 -18.93 -8.24 -2.78
CA TYR A 418 -17.61 -8.83 -2.88
C TYR A 418 -17.64 -10.30 -3.31
N LEU A 419 -18.76 -11.00 -3.12
CA LEU A 419 -18.97 -12.34 -3.66
C LEU A 419 -19.34 -12.27 -5.15
N ASP A 420 -20.30 -11.41 -5.50
CA ASP A 420 -20.83 -11.24 -6.86
C ASP A 420 -19.76 -10.80 -7.86
N THR A 421 -18.96 -9.79 -7.53
CA THR A 421 -18.00 -9.18 -8.47
C THR A 421 -16.91 -10.15 -8.94
N GLN A 422 -16.67 -11.25 -8.21
CA GLN A 422 -15.65 -12.24 -8.61
C GLN A 422 -16.09 -13.08 -9.81
N ILE A 423 -17.39 -13.21 -10.07
CA ILE A 423 -17.92 -14.05 -11.15
C ILE A 423 -17.42 -13.57 -12.51
N THR A 424 -17.42 -12.25 -12.75
CA THR A 424 -16.90 -11.67 -13.99
C THR A 424 -15.39 -11.49 -13.93
N ARG A 425 -14.86 -10.98 -12.81
CA ARG A 425 -13.44 -10.68 -12.65
C ARG A 425 -12.54 -11.90 -12.76
N LEU A 426 -12.96 -13.03 -12.17
CA LEU A 426 -12.18 -14.27 -12.09
C LEU A 426 -12.83 -15.42 -12.88
N GLY A 427 -13.79 -15.11 -13.75
CA GLY A 427 -14.29 -16.02 -14.77
C GLY A 427 -15.19 -17.16 -14.28
N GLY A 428 -15.71 -17.09 -13.04
CA GLY A 428 -16.69 -18.05 -12.55
C GLY A 428 -16.71 -18.25 -11.03
N PRO A 429 -17.49 -19.24 -10.54
CA PRO A 429 -17.72 -19.47 -9.11
C PRO A 429 -16.55 -20.15 -8.38
N ASN A 430 -15.58 -20.73 -9.10
CA ASN A 430 -14.47 -21.48 -8.52
C ASN A 430 -13.24 -20.60 -8.16
N PHE A 431 -13.42 -19.28 -7.99
CA PHE A 431 -12.32 -18.36 -7.72
C PHE A 431 -11.54 -18.68 -6.43
N ALA A 432 -12.18 -19.34 -5.45
CA ALA A 432 -11.53 -19.81 -4.22
C ALA A 432 -10.49 -20.92 -4.48
N GLN A 433 -10.54 -21.59 -5.65
CA GLN A 433 -9.59 -22.64 -6.02
C GLN A 433 -8.34 -22.11 -6.75
N ILE A 434 -8.27 -20.80 -7.02
CA ILE A 434 -7.04 -20.15 -7.49
C ILE A 434 -6.02 -20.18 -6.35
N PRO A 435 -4.73 -20.52 -6.58
CA PRO A 435 -3.78 -20.83 -5.51
C PRO A 435 -3.65 -19.80 -4.37
N ILE A 436 -3.74 -18.49 -4.66
CA ILE A 436 -3.67 -17.44 -3.63
C ILE A 436 -4.96 -17.32 -2.79
N ASN A 437 -6.08 -17.89 -3.24
CA ASN A 437 -7.36 -17.82 -2.55
C ASN A 437 -7.71 -19.11 -1.78
N ARG A 438 -6.92 -20.17 -1.93
CA ARG A 438 -7.20 -21.46 -1.31
C ARG A 438 -7.11 -21.35 0.22
N PRO A 439 -8.11 -21.83 0.98
CA PRO A 439 -8.01 -21.92 2.43
C PRO A 439 -6.85 -22.83 2.85
N HIS A 440 -6.22 -22.53 3.99
CA HIS A 440 -5.21 -23.39 4.63
C HIS A 440 -5.86 -24.32 5.67
N CYS A 441 -7.12 -24.68 5.44
CA CYS A 441 -7.91 -25.57 6.28
C CYS A 441 -8.74 -26.52 5.37
N PRO A 442 -9.18 -27.69 5.86
CA PRO A 442 -9.99 -28.61 5.06
C PRO A 442 -11.28 -27.96 4.53
N VAL A 443 -11.56 -28.14 3.24
CA VAL A 443 -12.81 -27.71 2.59
C VAL A 443 -13.63 -28.95 2.25
N ASN A 444 -14.76 -29.11 2.94
CA ASN A 444 -15.67 -30.25 2.79
C ASN A 444 -17.09 -29.75 2.47
N ASP A 445 -17.27 -29.16 1.28
CA ASP A 445 -18.55 -28.62 0.82
C ASP A 445 -19.31 -29.57 -0.13
N MET A 446 -20.51 -29.15 -0.53
CA MET A 446 -21.36 -29.84 -1.50
C MET A 446 -21.53 -29.07 -2.82
N LEU A 447 -20.67 -28.09 -3.09
CA LEU A 447 -20.67 -27.31 -4.34
C LEU A 447 -19.95 -28.10 -5.44
N ARG A 448 -20.52 -28.14 -6.65
CA ARG A 448 -19.98 -28.92 -7.78
C ARG A 448 -19.97 -28.12 -9.09
N ASP A 449 -19.25 -28.64 -10.07
CA ASP A 449 -19.13 -28.11 -11.43
C ASP A 449 -18.51 -26.69 -11.50
N GLY A 450 -19.04 -25.82 -12.37
CA GLY A 450 -18.56 -24.46 -12.61
C GLY A 450 -17.32 -24.37 -13.51
N PHE A 451 -17.08 -23.19 -14.09
CA PHE A 451 -15.89 -22.92 -14.90
C PHE A 451 -14.59 -23.15 -14.10
N HIS A 452 -13.58 -23.71 -14.74
CA HIS A 452 -12.25 -23.98 -14.15
C HIS A 452 -12.27 -24.76 -12.83
N GLN A 453 -13.15 -25.77 -12.70
CA GLN A 453 -13.12 -26.71 -11.58
C GLN A 453 -11.75 -27.42 -11.52
N HIS A 454 -10.95 -27.14 -10.48
CA HIS A 454 -9.65 -27.76 -10.24
C HIS A 454 -9.75 -29.00 -9.35
N ALA A 455 -10.75 -29.06 -8.47
CA ALA A 455 -10.94 -30.19 -7.56
C ALA A 455 -11.61 -31.36 -8.28
N VAL A 456 -11.18 -32.58 -7.96
CA VAL A 456 -11.86 -33.81 -8.38
C VAL A 456 -12.51 -34.43 -7.14
N HIS A 457 -13.76 -34.04 -6.88
CA HIS A 457 -14.52 -34.53 -5.73
C HIS A 457 -14.91 -35.99 -5.94
N ALA A 458 -14.60 -36.85 -4.97
CA ALA A 458 -15.13 -38.21 -4.90
C ALA A 458 -16.52 -38.22 -4.21
N GLY A 459 -17.23 -39.34 -4.32
CA GLY A 459 -18.58 -39.51 -3.77
C GLY A 459 -19.68 -39.29 -4.81
N VAL A 460 -20.91 -39.69 -4.46
CA VAL A 460 -22.08 -39.67 -5.37
C VAL A 460 -23.24 -38.82 -4.87
N ALA A 461 -23.15 -38.24 -3.66
CA ALA A 461 -24.23 -37.52 -3.01
C ALA A 461 -23.80 -36.12 -2.50
N PRO A 462 -23.68 -35.12 -3.40
CA PRO A 462 -23.45 -33.72 -3.03
C PRO A 462 -24.75 -33.06 -2.52
N TYR A 463 -25.45 -33.70 -1.57
CA TYR A 463 -26.69 -33.20 -0.96
C TYR A 463 -26.87 -33.75 0.45
N ARG A 464 -27.73 -33.12 1.26
CA ARG A 464 -28.10 -33.59 2.61
C ARG A 464 -29.62 -33.62 2.79
N PRO A 465 -30.12 -34.53 3.65
CA PRO A 465 -29.42 -35.70 4.17
C PRO A 465 -29.14 -36.71 3.05
N ASN A 466 -28.09 -37.54 3.19
CA ASN A 466 -27.79 -38.63 2.26
C ASN A 466 -27.33 -39.89 3.02
N SER A 467 -27.54 -41.07 2.43
CA SER A 467 -27.00 -42.34 2.94
C SER A 467 -25.94 -42.95 2.00
N LEU A 468 -25.87 -42.50 0.74
CA LEU A 468 -24.95 -43.06 -0.26
C LEU A 468 -23.48 -42.75 0.04
N ASP A 469 -23.20 -41.59 0.63
CA ASP A 469 -21.86 -41.19 1.09
C ASP A 469 -21.77 -41.22 2.63
N GLY A 470 -22.61 -42.04 3.28
CA GLY A 470 -22.60 -42.22 4.73
C GLY A 470 -22.99 -40.97 5.54
N GLY A 471 -23.69 -40.01 4.92
CA GLY A 471 -24.11 -38.76 5.55
C GLY A 471 -23.07 -37.65 5.52
N ASN A 472 -21.87 -37.89 4.99
CA ASN A 472 -20.80 -36.90 4.91
C ASN A 472 -21.06 -35.81 3.86
N PRO A 473 -20.35 -34.66 4.00
CA PRO A 473 -19.73 -34.13 5.23
C PRO A 473 -20.76 -33.81 6.33
N PHE A 474 -20.41 -33.92 7.62
CA PHE A 474 -21.28 -33.59 8.76
C PHE A 474 -21.35 -32.09 9.09
N VAL A 475 -22.41 -31.65 9.79
CA VAL A 475 -22.45 -30.28 10.35
C VAL A 475 -21.60 -30.24 11.61
N ALA A 476 -20.91 -29.13 11.86
CA ALA A 476 -20.18 -28.88 13.10
C ALA A 476 -21.14 -28.32 14.17
N GLY A 477 -20.85 -28.57 15.46
CA GLY A 477 -21.52 -27.95 16.60
C GLY A 477 -20.55 -27.09 17.43
N ASP A 478 -21.02 -26.65 18.60
CA ASP A 478 -20.23 -25.78 19.49
C ASP A 478 -18.89 -26.41 19.94
N ALA A 479 -18.88 -27.74 20.12
CA ALA A 479 -17.68 -28.48 20.52
C ALA A 479 -16.56 -28.43 19.47
N GLU A 480 -16.91 -28.20 18.19
CA GLU A 480 -15.98 -28.07 17.07
C GLU A 480 -15.70 -26.61 16.70
N ASN A 481 -16.09 -25.65 17.56
CA ASN A 481 -15.97 -24.20 17.30
C ASN A 481 -16.64 -23.79 15.98
N ALA A 482 -17.87 -24.26 15.73
CA ALA A 482 -18.60 -23.93 14.50
C ALA A 482 -18.76 -22.41 14.32
N PHE A 483 -18.71 -21.95 13.06
CA PHE A 483 -19.21 -20.61 12.73
C PHE A 483 -20.72 -20.60 12.99
N VAL A 484 -21.15 -19.68 13.86
CA VAL A 484 -22.55 -19.53 14.26
C VAL A 484 -22.88 -18.06 14.13
N ASP A 485 -23.94 -17.76 13.37
CA ASP A 485 -24.54 -16.43 13.38
C ASP A 485 -25.01 -16.14 14.81
N THR A 486 -24.41 -15.15 15.45
CA THR A 486 -24.66 -14.88 16.87
C THR A 486 -26.11 -14.48 17.05
N PRO A 487 -26.91 -15.21 17.85
CA PRO A 487 -28.30 -14.82 18.07
C PRO A 487 -28.37 -13.46 18.77
N VAL A 488 -28.79 -12.44 18.03
CA VAL A 488 -29.00 -11.10 18.56
C VAL A 488 -30.48 -10.73 18.48
N GLU A 489 -30.99 -10.04 19.50
CA GLU A 489 -32.37 -9.56 19.49
C GLU A 489 -32.49 -8.40 18.48
N VAL A 490 -33.37 -8.58 17.49
CA VAL A 490 -33.73 -7.50 16.57
C VAL A 490 -34.96 -6.79 17.11
N ALA A 491 -34.81 -5.51 17.44
CA ALA A 491 -35.92 -4.70 17.93
C ALA A 491 -37.11 -4.72 16.96
N ARG A 492 -38.34 -4.78 17.50
CA ARG A 492 -39.56 -4.80 16.69
C ARG A 492 -39.65 -3.52 15.84
N ALA A 493 -39.53 -3.67 14.52
CA ALA A 493 -39.56 -2.56 13.57
C ALA A 493 -40.46 -2.84 12.35
N ARG A 494 -40.68 -1.81 11.53
CA ARG A 494 -41.30 -1.92 10.20
C ARG A 494 -40.21 -2.00 9.13
N LYS A 495 -40.45 -2.72 8.05
CA LYS A 495 -39.58 -2.65 6.85
C LYS A 495 -39.69 -1.25 6.24
N VAL A 496 -38.58 -0.53 6.17
CA VAL A 496 -38.51 0.86 5.69
C VAL A 496 -37.27 1.06 4.80
N ARG A 497 -37.22 2.18 4.08
CA ARG A 497 -36.02 2.70 3.40
C ARG A 497 -35.72 4.07 4.01
N ALA A 498 -35.03 4.08 5.15
CA ALA A 498 -34.71 5.28 5.90
C ALA A 498 -33.50 5.01 6.81
N ASN A 499 -32.67 6.03 7.02
CA ASN A 499 -31.67 6.04 8.08
C ASN A 499 -32.30 6.53 9.40
N PRO A 500 -31.74 6.15 10.55
CA PRO A 500 -32.14 6.73 11.83
C PRO A 500 -31.67 8.20 11.92
N VAL A 501 -32.36 9.01 12.72
CA VAL A 501 -32.00 10.43 12.96
C VAL A 501 -30.61 10.58 13.58
N SER A 502 -30.10 9.55 14.25
CA SER A 502 -28.73 9.52 14.79
C SER A 502 -27.64 9.68 13.71
N PHE A 503 -27.97 9.44 12.45
CA PHE A 503 -27.04 9.57 11.32
C PHE A 503 -26.99 11.00 10.76
N ASP A 504 -27.93 11.89 11.12
CA ASP A 504 -28.11 13.21 10.48
C ASP A 504 -27.01 14.24 10.84
N ASP A 505 -26.18 13.97 11.85
CA ASP A 505 -25.03 14.84 12.16
C ASP A 505 -23.85 14.54 11.23
N HIS A 506 -23.63 15.43 10.28
CA HIS A 506 -22.59 15.29 9.27
C HIS A 506 -21.36 16.17 9.50
N PHE A 507 -21.42 17.10 10.45
CA PHE A 507 -20.43 18.18 10.57
C PHE A 507 -19.62 18.11 11.87
N SER A 508 -20.15 17.58 12.97
CA SER A 508 -19.46 17.62 14.26
C SER A 508 -18.12 16.86 14.23
N GLN A 509 -18.07 15.65 13.65
CA GLN A 509 -16.82 14.91 13.58
C GLN A 509 -15.87 15.42 12.48
N ALA A 510 -16.38 16.00 11.40
CA ALA A 510 -15.55 16.71 10.43
C ALA A 510 -14.83 17.91 11.09
N ARG A 511 -15.54 18.64 11.97
CA ARG A 511 -14.98 19.72 12.79
C ARG A 511 -14.00 19.18 13.83
N LEU A 512 -14.31 18.08 14.51
CA LEU A 512 -13.38 17.41 15.43
C LEU A 512 -12.05 17.11 14.73
N PHE A 513 -12.09 16.51 13.54
CA PHE A 513 -10.90 16.24 12.74
C PHE A 513 -10.12 17.53 12.46
N TRP A 514 -10.78 18.57 11.94
CA TRP A 514 -10.14 19.88 11.67
C TRP A 514 -9.46 20.47 12.90
N LEU A 515 -10.13 20.49 14.05
CA LEU A 515 -9.61 21.03 15.30
C LEU A 515 -8.44 20.21 15.87
N SER A 516 -8.31 18.95 15.46
CA SER A 516 -7.25 18.04 15.88
C SER A 516 -5.96 18.17 15.07
N MET A 517 -6.00 18.88 13.95
CA MET A 517 -4.86 19.06 13.06
C MET A 517 -3.88 20.08 13.63
N SER A 518 -2.58 19.81 13.47
CA SER A 518 -1.54 20.80 13.71
C SER A 518 -1.69 21.99 12.74
N PRO A 519 -1.11 23.16 13.05
CA PRO A 519 -1.16 24.33 12.17
C PRO A 519 -0.73 24.05 10.73
N VAL A 520 0.33 23.25 10.51
CA VAL A 520 0.80 22.90 9.16
C VAL A 520 -0.17 21.97 8.42
N GLU A 521 -0.78 21.01 9.12
CA GLU A 521 -1.79 20.12 8.53
C GLU A 521 -3.05 20.90 8.13
N LYS A 522 -3.46 21.89 8.93
CA LYS A 522 -4.56 22.80 8.59
C LYS A 522 -4.29 23.56 7.29
N GLU A 523 -3.10 24.12 7.14
CA GLU A 523 -2.67 24.79 5.89
C GLU A 523 -2.70 23.84 4.69
N HIS A 524 -2.27 22.59 4.86
CA HIS A 524 -2.30 21.60 3.79
C HIS A 524 -3.72 21.23 3.36
N ILE A 525 -4.65 21.09 4.33
CA ILE A 525 -6.07 20.87 4.05
C ILE A 525 -6.66 22.06 3.27
N ILE A 526 -6.42 23.30 3.71
CA ILE A 526 -6.87 24.51 3.01
C ILE A 526 -6.36 24.51 1.57
N ARG A 527 -5.06 24.25 1.37
CA ARG A 527 -4.44 24.19 0.05
C ARG A 527 -5.02 23.08 -0.83
N ALA A 528 -5.33 21.92 -0.26
CA ALA A 528 -5.93 20.81 -0.99
C ALA A 528 -7.35 21.14 -1.49
N TYR A 529 -8.23 21.63 -0.60
CA TYR A 529 -9.58 22.08 -1.00
C TYR A 529 -9.51 23.19 -2.05
N THR A 530 -8.64 24.18 -1.85
CA THR A 530 -8.44 25.28 -2.80
C THR A 530 -7.98 24.75 -4.17
N PHE A 531 -7.02 23.82 -4.18
CA PHE A 531 -6.52 23.22 -5.41
C PHE A 531 -7.63 22.46 -6.15
N GLU A 532 -8.37 21.58 -5.46
CA GLU A 532 -9.38 20.75 -6.11
C GLU A 532 -10.60 21.55 -6.58
N LEU A 533 -11.18 22.39 -5.72
CA LEU A 533 -12.30 23.25 -6.10
C LEU A 533 -11.92 24.29 -7.16
N GLY A 534 -10.64 24.69 -7.19
CA GLY A 534 -10.09 25.54 -8.25
C GLY A 534 -10.10 24.89 -9.63
N LYS A 535 -10.20 23.55 -9.72
CA LYS A 535 -10.34 22.80 -10.97
C LYS A 535 -11.79 22.61 -11.42
N CYS A 536 -12.77 22.83 -10.55
CA CYS A 536 -14.18 22.78 -10.93
C CYS A 536 -14.52 23.96 -11.86
N TYR A 537 -15.40 23.72 -12.83
CA TYR A 537 -15.89 24.75 -13.74
C TYR A 537 -17.10 25.49 -13.15
N GLU A 538 -18.05 24.75 -12.56
CA GLU A 538 -19.32 25.28 -12.10
C GLU A 538 -19.19 26.03 -10.78
N GLN A 539 -19.49 27.34 -10.80
CA GLN A 539 -19.40 28.19 -9.61
C GLN A 539 -20.36 27.73 -8.51
N ALA A 540 -21.57 27.26 -8.87
CA ALA A 540 -22.55 26.78 -7.90
C ALA A 540 -22.06 25.57 -7.09
N ILE A 541 -21.17 24.74 -7.64
CA ILE A 541 -20.54 23.64 -6.90
C ILE A 541 -19.59 24.20 -5.84
N LYS A 542 -18.75 25.18 -6.22
CA LYS A 542 -17.80 25.83 -5.32
C LYS A 542 -18.51 26.51 -4.16
N GLU A 543 -19.55 27.28 -4.44
CA GLU A 543 -20.35 27.98 -3.43
C GLU A 543 -21.05 27.01 -2.47
N ARG A 544 -21.62 25.92 -2.98
CA ARG A 544 -22.24 24.88 -2.13
C ARG A 544 -21.22 24.18 -1.25
N GLN A 545 -20.03 23.86 -1.77
CA GLN A 545 -18.98 23.27 -0.96
C GLN A 545 -18.45 24.26 0.08
N LEU A 546 -18.32 25.55 -0.23
CA LEU A 546 -18.00 26.58 0.77
C LEU A 546 -19.05 26.64 1.88
N GLN A 547 -20.35 26.51 1.57
CA GLN A 547 -21.38 26.43 2.60
C GLN A 547 -21.21 25.19 3.51
N CYS A 548 -20.82 24.05 2.95
CA CYS A 548 -20.48 22.85 3.74
C CYS A 548 -19.27 23.11 4.64
N LEU A 549 -18.21 23.74 4.12
CA LEU A 549 -17.04 24.12 4.92
C LEU A 549 -17.38 25.13 6.03
N ALA A 550 -18.27 26.09 5.78
CA ALA A 550 -18.73 27.03 6.80
C ALA A 550 -19.47 26.32 7.95
N ASN A 551 -20.20 25.25 7.65
CA ASN A 551 -20.85 24.40 8.67
C ASN A 551 -19.85 23.52 9.44
N ILE A 552 -18.63 23.34 8.93
CA ILE A 552 -17.53 22.66 9.64
C ILE A 552 -16.75 23.67 10.48
N ASP A 553 -16.15 24.68 9.84
CA ASP A 553 -15.34 25.69 10.50
C ASP A 553 -15.21 27.00 9.68
N PRO A 554 -15.49 28.18 10.27
CA PRO A 554 -15.40 29.46 9.58
C PRO A 554 -13.98 29.85 9.13
N VAL A 555 -12.92 29.42 9.84
CA VAL A 555 -11.54 29.70 9.42
C VAL A 555 -11.22 28.89 8.17
N LEU A 556 -11.47 27.58 8.19
CA LEU A 556 -11.30 26.73 7.02
C LEU A 556 -12.04 27.29 5.79
N CYS A 557 -13.33 27.62 5.96
CA CYS A 557 -14.13 28.17 4.87
C CYS A 557 -13.57 29.47 4.32
N ARG A 558 -13.17 30.41 5.18
CA ARG A 558 -12.67 31.72 4.76
C ARG A 558 -11.35 31.61 4.01
N GLU A 559 -10.42 30.77 4.47
CA GLU A 559 -9.14 30.62 3.78
C GLU A 559 -9.30 29.94 2.41
N VAL A 560 -10.17 28.92 2.31
CA VAL A 560 -10.49 28.29 1.01
C VAL A 560 -11.21 29.27 0.08
N ALA A 561 -12.20 30.02 0.58
CA ALA A 561 -12.91 31.04 -0.20
C ALA A 561 -11.95 32.12 -0.73
N THR A 562 -10.99 32.56 0.11
CA THR A 562 -9.92 33.47 -0.28
C THR A 562 -9.11 32.90 -1.44
N GLY A 563 -8.67 31.64 -1.35
CA GLY A 563 -7.94 30.97 -2.42
C GLY A 563 -8.73 30.80 -3.73
N LEU A 564 -10.06 30.72 -3.65
CA LEU A 564 -10.96 30.65 -4.81
C LEU A 564 -11.39 32.03 -5.35
N GLY A 565 -11.10 33.11 -4.64
CA GLY A 565 -11.59 34.45 -4.98
C GLY A 565 -13.11 34.62 -4.82
N LEU A 566 -13.72 33.90 -3.88
CA LEU A 566 -15.16 33.90 -3.59
C LEU A 566 -15.45 34.46 -2.19
N PRO A 567 -16.67 34.98 -1.92
CA PRO A 567 -17.07 35.33 -0.56
C PRO A 567 -17.25 34.07 0.29
N ALA A 568 -16.82 34.13 1.56
CA ALA A 568 -17.10 33.09 2.53
C ALA A 568 -18.55 33.23 3.04
N PRO A 569 -19.41 32.20 2.92
CA PRO A 569 -20.74 32.22 3.53
C PRO A 569 -20.64 32.09 5.05
N GLU A 570 -21.70 32.54 5.73
CA GLU A 570 -21.88 32.26 7.16
C GLU A 570 -22.37 30.81 7.37
N PRO A 571 -22.09 30.19 8.52
CA PRO A 571 -22.63 28.88 8.86
C PRO A 571 -24.16 28.90 8.83
N ALA A 572 -24.77 27.93 8.15
CA ALA A 572 -26.22 27.75 8.10
C ALA A 572 -26.74 26.93 9.28
N LEU A 573 -25.85 26.23 9.99
CA LEU A 573 -26.12 25.39 11.14
C LEU A 573 -25.30 25.88 12.36
N PRO A 574 -25.78 25.66 13.59
CA PRO A 574 -24.97 25.87 14.79
C PRO A 574 -23.70 25.01 14.73
N LEU A 575 -22.54 25.62 15.00
CA LEU A 575 -21.27 24.90 15.04
C LEU A 575 -21.20 24.04 16.30
N ALA A 576 -20.82 22.78 16.11
CA ALA A 576 -20.46 21.91 17.23
C ALA A 576 -19.17 22.42 17.91
N ASP A 577 -18.97 22.05 19.18
CA ASP A 577 -17.72 22.33 19.91
C ASP A 577 -17.10 21.03 20.43
N PRO A 578 -16.65 20.14 19.53
CA PRO A 578 -16.08 18.86 19.94
C PRO A 578 -14.68 19.06 20.54
N ALA A 579 -14.35 18.24 21.54
CA ALA A 579 -12.98 18.15 22.02
C ALA A 579 -12.06 17.61 20.91
N PRO A 580 -10.90 18.25 20.63
CA PRO A 580 -9.92 17.73 19.69
C PRO A 580 -9.39 16.36 20.13
N SER A 581 -9.02 15.52 19.15
CA SER A 581 -8.40 14.21 19.33
C SER A 581 -6.97 14.24 18.75
N PRO A 582 -5.94 14.49 19.59
CA PRO A 582 -4.54 14.54 19.14
C PRO A 582 -4.05 13.26 18.45
N ALA A 583 -4.73 12.13 18.62
CA ALA A 583 -4.43 10.88 17.93
C ALA A 583 -4.60 10.96 16.40
N LEU A 584 -5.40 11.90 15.90
CA LEU A 584 -5.70 12.03 14.47
C LEU A 584 -4.56 12.70 13.68
N SER A 585 -3.81 13.62 14.30
CA SER A 585 -2.67 14.29 13.69
C SER A 585 -1.50 13.33 13.46
N GLN A 586 -0.82 13.48 12.32
CA GLN A 586 0.40 12.74 12.00
C GLN A 586 1.69 13.52 12.29
N VAL A 587 1.57 14.80 12.66
CA VAL A 587 2.71 15.71 12.89
C VAL A 587 2.98 15.86 14.40
N GLY A 588 4.25 15.96 14.78
CA GLY A 588 4.67 16.24 16.16
C GLY A 588 5.14 15.03 16.97
N LYS A 589 5.21 13.84 16.36
CA LYS A 589 5.84 12.64 16.93
C LYS A 589 7.08 12.24 16.11
N GLU A 590 7.98 11.51 16.76
CA GLU A 590 9.18 10.93 16.16
C GLU A 590 9.03 9.42 15.99
N TRP A 591 9.57 8.89 14.89
CA TRP A 591 9.46 7.48 14.52
C TRP A 591 10.77 6.92 13.98
N PRO A 592 10.96 5.59 13.98
CA PRO A 592 12.12 4.95 13.36
C PRO A 592 12.23 5.25 11.87
N ALA A 593 13.47 5.38 11.38
CA ALA A 593 13.78 5.71 9.98
C ALA A 593 14.07 4.47 9.12
N ASP A 594 13.71 3.27 9.58
CA ASP A 594 13.98 2.01 8.89
C ASP A 594 13.39 1.99 7.46
N GLY A 595 14.22 1.59 6.50
CA GLY A 595 13.90 1.52 5.08
C GLY A 595 13.66 2.89 4.42
N ARG A 596 14.10 4.00 5.03
CA ARG A 596 14.14 5.31 4.36
C ARG A 596 15.32 5.36 3.37
N MET A 597 15.12 6.11 2.30
CA MET A 597 16.09 6.29 1.23
C MET A 597 16.93 7.55 1.46
N VAL A 598 18.26 7.45 1.37
CA VAL A 598 19.19 8.59 1.54
C VAL A 598 19.96 8.80 0.24
N GLY A 599 19.67 9.91 -0.46
CA GLY A 599 20.42 10.30 -1.66
C GLY A 599 21.78 10.89 -1.28
N ILE A 600 22.85 10.45 -1.93
CA ILE A 600 24.21 10.94 -1.68
C ILE A 600 24.81 11.45 -2.98
N VAL A 601 24.94 12.77 -3.10
CA VAL A 601 25.54 13.45 -4.26
C VAL A 601 27.06 13.44 -4.12
N VAL A 602 27.72 12.83 -5.09
CA VAL A 602 29.16 12.58 -5.14
C VAL A 602 29.70 12.79 -6.55
N ASP A 603 31.03 12.93 -6.69
CA ASP A 603 31.74 12.92 -7.96
C ASP A 603 33.11 12.22 -7.82
N ASP A 604 33.86 12.13 -8.91
CA ASP A 604 35.19 11.52 -8.96
C ASP A 604 36.24 12.21 -8.07
N GLY A 605 35.98 13.46 -7.66
CA GLY A 605 36.86 14.25 -6.80
C GLY A 605 36.54 14.12 -5.30
N ALA A 606 35.46 13.43 -4.94
CA ALA A 606 35.03 13.26 -3.55
C ALA A 606 35.96 12.30 -2.77
N ASP A 607 35.91 12.40 -1.44
CA ASP A 607 36.53 11.41 -0.55
C ASP A 607 35.78 10.07 -0.63
N LEU A 608 36.22 9.18 -1.53
CA LEU A 608 35.56 7.91 -1.82
C LEU A 608 35.65 6.91 -0.65
N ASP A 609 36.65 7.02 0.23
CA ASP A 609 36.72 6.21 1.45
C ASP A 609 35.65 6.70 2.44
N GLY A 610 35.54 8.01 2.67
CA GLY A 610 34.49 8.61 3.49
C GLY A 610 33.07 8.32 2.98
N VAL A 611 32.86 8.32 1.67
CA VAL A 611 31.58 7.93 1.05
C VAL A 611 31.26 6.46 1.31
N ARG A 612 32.25 5.56 1.22
CA ARG A 612 32.05 4.13 1.54
C ARG A 612 31.69 3.93 3.02
N ASP A 613 32.35 4.64 3.92
CA ASP A 613 32.05 4.61 5.35
C ASP A 613 30.64 5.13 5.65
N LEU A 614 30.25 6.23 5.00
CA LEU A 614 28.90 6.77 5.09
C LEU A 614 27.86 5.75 4.63
N ARG A 615 28.06 5.10 3.47
CA ARG A 615 27.13 4.07 2.97
C ARG A 615 26.94 2.94 3.98
N ARG A 616 28.04 2.44 4.57
CA ARG A 616 27.98 1.43 5.63
C ARG A 616 27.21 1.93 6.85
N ALA A 617 27.41 3.17 7.25
CA ALA A 617 26.65 3.79 8.34
C ALA A 617 25.14 3.91 8.04
N VAL A 618 24.77 4.25 6.81
CA VAL A 618 23.35 4.32 6.39
C VAL A 618 22.69 2.94 6.45
N PHE A 619 23.34 1.89 5.90
CA PHE A 619 22.84 0.52 5.99
C PHE A 619 22.77 0.01 7.43
N ALA A 620 23.79 0.28 8.25
CA ALA A 620 23.82 -0.11 9.67
C ALA A 620 22.71 0.58 10.48
N ALA A 621 22.24 1.74 10.03
CA ALA A 621 21.08 2.45 10.58
C ALA A 621 19.73 1.95 10.04
N GLY A 622 19.71 0.87 9.26
CA GLY A 622 18.50 0.29 8.67
C GLY A 622 17.94 1.07 7.48
N MET A 623 18.71 2.01 6.90
CA MET A 623 18.32 2.83 5.76
C MET A 623 19.04 2.41 4.48
N VAL A 624 18.62 2.93 3.33
CA VAL A 624 19.18 2.56 2.02
C VAL A 624 19.89 3.77 1.39
N PRO A 625 21.22 3.74 1.23
CA PRO A 625 21.97 4.79 0.56
C PRO A 625 21.89 4.64 -0.97
N LEU A 626 21.63 5.74 -1.65
CA LEU A 626 21.58 5.83 -3.11
C LEU A 626 22.65 6.80 -3.60
N LEU A 627 23.72 6.30 -4.23
CA LEU A 627 24.75 7.14 -4.81
C LEU A 627 24.25 7.80 -6.10
N ILE A 628 24.42 9.12 -6.15
CA ILE A 628 24.06 9.98 -7.27
C ILE A 628 25.32 10.64 -7.79
N ALA A 629 25.72 10.34 -9.03
CA ALA A 629 27.00 10.77 -9.58
C ALA A 629 26.87 11.33 -11.02
N PRO A 630 27.95 11.88 -11.62
CA PRO A 630 27.92 12.39 -12.99
C PRO A 630 27.63 11.33 -14.06
N HIS A 631 27.98 10.07 -13.82
CA HIS A 631 27.82 8.97 -14.79
C HIS A 631 27.39 7.67 -14.11
N GLY A 632 26.74 6.79 -14.88
CA GLY A 632 26.48 5.41 -14.44
C GLY A 632 27.77 4.60 -14.45
N GLY A 633 27.77 3.40 -13.87
CA GLY A 633 28.98 2.59 -13.73
C GLY A 633 29.56 2.66 -12.32
N MET A 634 30.87 2.79 -12.20
CA MET A 634 31.58 2.69 -10.93
C MET A 634 32.21 4.02 -10.53
N LEU A 635 32.10 4.37 -9.25
CA LEU A 635 32.86 5.45 -8.61
C LEU A 635 33.88 4.79 -7.66
N GLY A 636 35.14 4.70 -8.10
CA GLY A 636 36.08 3.74 -7.51
C GLY A 636 35.54 2.32 -7.63
N ASP A 637 35.38 1.62 -6.50
CA ASP A 637 34.80 0.27 -6.43
C ASP A 637 33.31 0.26 -6.06
N SER A 638 32.66 1.42 -6.00
CA SER A 638 31.23 1.53 -5.66
C SER A 638 30.35 1.68 -6.91
N PRO A 639 29.33 0.82 -7.11
CA PRO A 639 28.38 1.02 -8.20
C PRO A 639 27.54 2.27 -7.94
N VAL A 640 27.36 3.08 -8.98
CA VAL A 640 26.49 4.25 -8.99
C VAL A 640 25.06 3.81 -9.27
N GLN A 641 24.11 4.19 -8.41
CA GLN A 641 22.70 3.83 -8.57
C GLN A 641 21.94 4.80 -9.48
N ARG A 642 22.30 6.08 -9.46
CA ARG A 642 21.70 7.11 -10.31
C ARG A 642 22.74 8.09 -10.83
N THR A 643 22.49 8.60 -12.03
CA THR A 643 23.16 9.78 -12.55
C THR A 643 22.41 11.04 -12.18
N PHE A 644 23.01 12.22 -12.30
CA PHE A 644 22.26 13.49 -12.17
C PHE A 644 21.09 13.62 -13.16
N ALA A 645 21.14 12.91 -14.29
CA ALA A 645 20.05 12.89 -15.27
C ALA A 645 18.89 11.96 -14.89
N THR A 646 19.16 10.94 -14.06
CA THR A 646 18.19 9.88 -13.73
C THR A 646 17.70 9.95 -12.29
N ALA A 647 18.38 10.70 -11.42
CA ALA A 647 17.91 10.99 -10.06
C ALA A 647 16.93 12.16 -10.03
N ARG A 648 15.92 12.05 -9.17
CA ARG A 648 15.10 13.19 -8.75
C ARG A 648 14.90 13.22 -7.24
N SER A 649 14.69 14.42 -6.69
CA SER A 649 14.48 14.66 -5.24
C SER A 649 13.42 13.75 -4.61
N ILE A 650 12.42 13.35 -5.38
CA ILE A 650 11.29 12.50 -4.99
C ILE A 650 11.66 11.04 -4.66
N GLU A 651 12.83 10.55 -5.10
CA GLU A 651 13.25 9.16 -4.89
C GLU A 651 13.81 8.91 -3.48
N PHE A 652 14.06 9.95 -2.70
CA PHE A 652 14.70 9.83 -1.39
C PHE A 652 14.10 10.75 -0.33
N ASP A 653 14.32 10.39 0.94
CA ASP A 653 13.77 11.06 2.12
C ASP A 653 14.69 12.15 2.67
N ALA A 654 16.00 12.03 2.42
CA ALA A 654 17.01 13.01 2.77
C ALA A 654 18.11 13.08 1.71
N LEU A 655 18.78 14.23 1.64
CA LEU A 655 19.87 14.49 0.69
C LEU A 655 21.16 14.78 1.45
N LEU A 656 22.22 14.04 1.11
CA LEU A 656 23.58 14.27 1.57
C LEU A 656 24.43 14.75 0.40
N VAL A 657 25.12 15.88 0.55
CA VAL A 657 25.92 16.50 -0.50
C VAL A 657 27.39 16.47 -0.10
N ALA A 658 28.14 15.57 -0.72
CA ALA A 658 29.57 15.37 -0.44
C ALA A 658 30.47 16.31 -1.25
N ALA A 659 30.01 16.75 -2.42
CA ALA A 659 30.79 17.47 -3.41
C ALA A 659 29.97 18.60 -4.08
N ALA A 660 30.67 19.47 -4.79
CA ALA A 660 30.08 20.49 -5.67
C ALA A 660 30.42 20.13 -7.13
N PRO A 661 29.74 19.12 -7.71
CA PRO A 661 30.16 18.50 -8.96
C PRO A 661 30.04 19.47 -10.13
N ALA A 662 31.10 19.55 -10.95
CA ALA A 662 31.04 20.23 -12.24
C ALA A 662 29.96 19.60 -13.14
N PRO A 663 29.47 20.31 -14.18
CA PRO A 663 28.52 19.75 -15.13
C PRO A 663 28.98 18.38 -15.66
N ALA A 664 28.12 17.36 -15.52
CA ALA A 664 28.47 16.00 -15.91
C ALA A 664 28.72 15.88 -17.42
N PRO A 665 29.37 14.82 -17.92
CA PRO A 665 29.69 14.67 -19.35
C PRO A 665 28.48 14.73 -20.29
N ASP A 666 27.27 14.40 -19.79
CA ASP A 666 26.02 14.44 -20.55
C ASP A 666 25.28 15.79 -20.45
N ALA A 667 25.76 16.71 -19.61
CA ALA A 667 25.24 18.06 -19.35
C ALA A 667 25.56 19.01 -20.52
N LEU A 668 25.05 18.68 -21.71
CA LEU A 668 25.31 19.42 -22.95
C LEU A 668 24.22 20.47 -23.21
N PRO A 669 24.56 21.68 -23.70
CA PRO A 669 23.58 22.72 -24.03
C PRO A 669 22.50 22.29 -25.02
N ALA A 670 22.86 21.36 -25.91
CA ALA A 670 21.95 20.78 -26.89
C ALA A 670 20.86 19.89 -26.27
N ARG A 671 21.06 19.38 -25.05
CA ARG A 671 20.12 18.54 -24.31
C ARG A 671 19.39 19.33 -23.22
N ASP A 672 20.10 20.25 -22.58
CA ASP A 672 19.54 21.21 -21.64
C ASP A 672 20.35 22.50 -21.76
N ALA A 673 19.73 23.59 -22.20
CA ALA A 673 20.41 24.88 -22.40
C ALA A 673 21.01 25.46 -21.10
N LYS A 674 20.50 25.04 -19.93
CA LYS A 674 21.09 25.39 -18.62
C LYS A 674 22.29 24.49 -18.28
N ALA A 675 22.30 23.26 -18.78
CA ALA A 675 23.42 22.33 -18.67
C ALA A 675 24.52 22.76 -19.66
N GLY A 676 25.55 23.46 -19.16
CA GLY A 676 26.72 23.81 -19.96
C GLY A 676 26.63 25.13 -20.74
N ALA A 677 25.77 26.08 -20.33
CA ALA A 677 25.79 27.44 -20.87
C ALA A 677 27.24 27.97 -20.89
N GLY A 678 27.73 28.35 -22.07
CA GLY A 678 29.13 28.67 -22.31
C GLY A 678 29.68 29.69 -21.32
N GLY A 679 30.57 29.23 -20.44
CA GLY A 679 31.36 30.03 -19.50
C GLY A 679 30.58 30.52 -18.27
N SER A 680 30.46 29.68 -17.22
CA SER A 680 30.44 30.02 -15.76
C SER A 680 29.58 29.11 -14.88
N VAL A 681 29.03 28.00 -15.39
CA VAL A 681 28.33 27.04 -14.51
C VAL A 681 29.35 26.17 -13.79
N ALA A 682 29.69 26.55 -12.54
CA ALA A 682 30.65 25.84 -11.71
C ALA A 682 30.10 24.51 -11.16
N VAL A 683 28.78 24.35 -11.09
CA VAL A 683 28.10 23.17 -10.53
C VAL A 683 26.99 22.70 -11.45
N ASP A 684 26.82 21.38 -11.62
CA ASP A 684 25.75 20.81 -12.45
C ASP A 684 24.37 21.32 -12.02
N PRO A 685 23.59 21.97 -12.91
CA PRO A 685 22.32 22.59 -12.57
C PRO A 685 21.27 21.60 -12.06
N ARG A 686 21.39 20.31 -12.42
CA ARG A 686 20.47 19.27 -11.95
C ARG A 686 20.65 18.98 -10.46
N VAL A 687 21.87 19.14 -9.93
CA VAL A 687 22.15 19.02 -8.50
C VAL A 687 21.56 20.20 -7.72
N THR A 688 21.72 21.42 -8.24
CA THR A 688 21.09 22.61 -7.63
C THR A 688 19.58 22.47 -7.58
N LEU A 689 18.95 22.05 -8.69
CA LEU A 689 17.51 21.80 -8.74
C LEU A 689 17.08 20.74 -7.71
N MET A 690 17.85 19.67 -7.56
CA MET A 690 17.58 18.63 -6.58
C MET A 690 17.62 19.16 -5.13
N ILE A 691 18.57 20.04 -4.81
CA ILE A 691 18.66 20.71 -3.51
C ILE A 691 17.44 21.61 -3.28
N GLU A 692 17.07 22.43 -4.27
CA GLU A 692 15.91 23.34 -4.21
C GLU A 692 14.60 22.57 -3.97
N GLU A 693 14.40 21.46 -4.67
CA GLU A 693 13.22 20.61 -4.49
C GLU A 693 13.19 19.96 -3.11
N CYS A 694 14.31 19.36 -2.66
CA CYS A 694 14.39 18.79 -1.31
C CYS A 694 14.11 19.85 -0.24
N TRP A 695 14.60 21.07 -0.44
CA TRP A 695 14.38 22.16 0.49
C TRP A 695 12.90 22.53 0.56
N ARG A 696 12.29 22.74 -0.61
CA ARG A 696 10.87 23.10 -0.80
C ARG A 696 9.91 22.01 -0.30
N HIS A 697 10.29 20.74 -0.39
CA HIS A 697 9.54 19.61 0.14
C HIS A 697 9.88 19.31 1.61
N ALA A 698 10.58 20.21 2.30
CA ALA A 698 10.93 20.11 3.72
C ALA A 698 11.71 18.83 4.10
N LYS A 699 12.53 18.30 3.19
CA LYS A 699 13.43 17.18 3.48
C LYS A 699 14.65 17.64 4.28
N ALA A 700 15.23 16.75 5.07
CA ALA A 700 16.50 17.00 5.72
C ALA A 700 17.62 17.03 4.67
N ILE A 701 18.52 18.01 4.76
CA ILE A 701 19.66 18.17 3.85
C ILE A 701 20.93 18.29 4.68
N GLY A 702 21.93 17.49 4.35
CA GLY A 702 23.25 17.52 4.99
C GLY A 702 24.35 17.76 3.96
N ALA A 703 25.41 18.48 4.33
CA ALA A 703 26.60 18.60 3.50
C ALA A 703 27.88 18.76 4.30
N TRP A 704 29.02 18.39 3.70
CA TRP A 704 30.36 18.63 4.24
C TRP A 704 31.30 19.07 3.13
N GLY A 705 32.49 19.57 3.49
CA GLY A 705 33.51 19.98 2.50
C GLY A 705 32.97 20.96 1.45
N GLU A 706 33.18 20.66 0.16
CA GLU A 706 32.68 21.47 -0.95
C GLU A 706 31.15 21.48 -1.06
N GLY A 707 30.47 20.42 -0.61
CA GLY A 707 29.02 20.37 -0.57
C GLY A 707 28.40 21.47 0.30
N ALA A 708 29.05 21.82 1.42
CA ALA A 708 28.59 22.90 2.30
C ALA A 708 28.63 24.27 1.59
N LYS A 709 29.64 24.49 0.73
CA LYS A 709 29.72 25.70 -0.11
C LYS A 709 28.61 25.72 -1.14
N LEU A 710 28.26 24.57 -1.73
CA LEU A 710 27.13 24.45 -2.65
C LEU A 710 25.80 24.80 -1.97
N LEU A 711 25.55 24.34 -0.73
CA LEU A 711 24.35 24.74 0.00
C LEU A 711 24.26 26.25 0.26
N ALA A 712 25.40 26.91 0.47
CA ALA A 712 25.46 28.36 0.58
C ALA A 712 25.16 29.05 -0.76
N GLN A 713 25.68 28.53 -1.87
CA GLN A 713 25.40 29.04 -3.22
C GLN A 713 23.93 28.85 -3.61
N ALA A 714 23.31 27.75 -3.21
CA ALA A 714 21.88 27.48 -3.41
C ALA A 714 20.98 28.32 -2.48
N GLY A 715 21.55 29.10 -1.56
CA GLY A 715 20.79 29.99 -0.66
C GLY A 715 20.02 29.27 0.45
N VAL A 716 20.31 27.99 0.70
CA VAL A 716 19.60 27.18 1.72
C VAL A 716 20.40 26.99 3.01
N SER A 717 21.69 27.35 3.01
CA SER A 717 22.54 27.26 4.21
C SER A 717 21.99 28.12 5.36
N GLY A 718 22.01 27.57 6.57
CA GLY A 718 21.49 28.22 7.79
C GLY A 718 19.97 28.22 7.95
N THR A 719 19.22 27.63 7.01
CA THR A 719 17.77 27.44 7.16
C THR A 719 17.45 26.19 8.01
N PRO A 720 16.24 26.08 8.60
CA PRO A 720 15.87 24.92 9.41
C PRO A 720 16.12 23.59 8.69
N GLY A 721 16.67 22.60 9.39
CA GLY A 721 16.91 21.24 8.90
C GLY A 721 17.92 21.10 7.76
N VAL A 722 18.72 22.14 7.51
CA VAL A 722 19.91 22.10 6.67
C VAL A 722 21.15 22.07 7.57
N VAL A 723 21.93 21.00 7.49
CA VAL A 723 23.09 20.78 8.36
C VAL A 723 24.37 20.79 7.55
N SER A 724 25.41 21.45 8.09
CA SER A 724 26.77 21.34 7.57
C SER A 724 27.72 20.96 8.70
N GLY A 725 28.74 20.14 8.39
CA GLY A 725 29.70 19.66 9.38
C GLY A 725 31.05 19.32 8.73
N ASP A 726 32.00 18.91 9.56
CA ASP A 726 33.39 18.67 9.12
C ASP A 726 33.59 17.26 8.53
N SER A 727 32.68 16.32 8.82
CA SER A 727 32.75 14.94 8.32
C SER A 727 31.40 14.38 7.90
N ALA A 728 31.42 13.40 6.98
CA ALA A 728 30.22 12.72 6.48
C ALA A 728 29.39 12.06 7.60
N THR A 729 30.05 11.41 8.57
CA THR A 729 29.39 10.69 9.67
C THR A 729 28.69 11.64 10.64
N GLU A 730 29.31 12.78 10.97
CA GLU A 730 28.71 13.81 11.82
C GLU A 730 27.43 14.37 11.18
N VAL A 731 27.53 14.75 9.90
CA VAL A 731 26.41 15.28 9.13
C VAL A 731 25.28 14.26 9.03
N PHE A 732 25.59 13.01 8.71
CA PHE A 732 24.59 11.95 8.65
C PHE A 732 23.90 11.72 9.99
N THR A 733 24.64 11.73 11.11
CA THR A 733 24.05 11.57 12.45
C THR A 733 23.04 12.69 12.75
N ALA A 734 23.34 13.93 12.35
CA ALA A 734 22.41 15.04 12.51
C ALA A 734 21.18 14.93 11.59
N VAL A 735 21.39 14.56 10.32
CA VAL A 735 20.30 14.32 9.35
C VAL A 735 19.40 13.17 9.79
N GLN A 736 19.96 12.09 10.32
CA GLN A 736 19.22 10.94 10.82
C GLN A 736 18.24 11.35 11.93
N ARG A 737 18.65 12.23 12.86
CA ARG A 737 17.75 12.77 13.89
C ARG A 737 16.59 13.55 13.29
N LEU A 738 16.85 14.37 12.27
CA LEU A 738 15.79 15.12 11.57
C LEU A 738 14.81 14.20 10.84
N MET A 739 15.30 13.07 10.29
CA MET A 739 14.45 12.10 9.58
C MET A 739 13.42 11.42 10.50
N ALA A 740 13.65 11.37 11.81
CA ALA A 740 12.70 10.81 12.78
C ALA A 740 11.38 11.61 12.82
N ALA A 741 11.42 12.92 12.57
CA ALA A 741 10.24 13.78 12.44
C ALA A 741 9.65 13.79 11.01
N HIS A 742 10.21 12.97 10.10
CA HIS A 742 9.88 12.86 8.68
C HIS A 742 10.19 14.09 7.81
N ARG A 743 9.74 15.29 8.20
CA ARG A 743 10.02 16.57 7.51
C ARG A 743 10.37 17.66 8.51
N VAL A 744 10.95 18.73 7.95
CA VAL A 744 11.34 19.95 8.65
C VAL A 744 10.20 20.98 8.51
N TRP A 745 9.15 20.79 9.30
CA TRP A 745 7.90 21.55 9.18
C TRP A 745 8.04 23.05 9.45
N GLU A 746 9.13 23.50 10.08
CA GLU A 746 9.45 24.92 10.27
C GLU A 746 9.60 25.68 8.94
N ARG A 747 9.80 24.96 7.83
CA ARG A 747 9.82 25.55 6.47
C ARG A 747 8.42 25.85 5.91
N PHE A 748 7.36 25.39 6.58
CA PHE A 748 5.96 25.73 6.30
C PHE A 748 5.38 26.55 7.47
N PRO A 749 5.71 27.84 7.57
CA PRO A 749 5.13 28.69 8.61
C PRO A 749 3.60 28.76 8.42
N ALA A 750 2.85 28.35 9.44
CA ALA A 750 1.40 28.36 9.41
C ALA A 750 0.85 29.76 9.73
N SER A 751 -0.20 30.16 9.01
CA SER A 751 -0.95 31.39 9.23
C SER A 751 -2.23 31.17 10.04
N VAL A 752 -2.70 29.91 10.10
CA VAL A 752 -3.83 29.47 10.92
C VAL A 752 -3.35 28.69 12.15
N ALA A 753 -4.01 28.92 13.29
CA ALA A 753 -3.75 28.24 14.56
C ALA A 753 -4.57 26.95 14.69
#